data_AF-A0A847NWB5-F1
#
_entry.id   AF-A0A847NWB5-F1
#
_cell.length_a   1.000
_cell.length_b   1.000
_cell.length_c   1.000
_cell.angle_alpha   90.00
_cell.angle_beta   90.00
_cell.angle_gamma   90.00
#
_symmetry.space_group_name_H-M   'P 1'
#
loop_
_entity.id
_entity.type
_entity.pdbx_description
1 polymer ?
#
loop_
_entity_poly.entity_id
_entity_poly.type
_entity_poly.pdbx_seq_one_letter_code
_entity_poly.pdbx_strand_id
1 'polypeptide(L)'
;MIKFHSLILTLVCALAISAQNWEDMQKKTIRFFRYQRAGLKGEQCHNPYYESITSNWPHQNDSYNGNDLSGGWYDAGDFVKFGLPFSSSVYILLKGYDVFPNAYSDHDSWDKFDVKDGIPDILNEVKFATDYIIKAVINNNTVVYDIGDGDADHTCPLNGCGGPTNSSSVGNRPVRLADGADVPGLYAASLALMSQLYRKYDSTYADLCLKKAKEAYQAGWAKRSKGVSSQYGEFYHSSKTPSGFIWHDKMMAGAIELYRVTKDQQYLDNLNILRENTDVMFNNIGYTNVAPLVSFELWRQFQEQPGDLFANVAFLLSKVIDNPAIPNMNGVYFNQQWGMAGATACAALTAALAYIVDPKDSYLEFAEKQLKWVSGEDAASRQSWIVGYNGGPTAVHHRNAIWKGILPEGALISGPNADGTWSRSAEDYKHTEVALDYNAGIPGAIAFMKDLNDETTIKVTSALEDNTATVDFASGESVQYSAQLSKAVSWRLVISGDKSGAVKEFTGTGSTVSVKWNGDADQGGFALYDQVCAKLHVDNMSVYDTKKTIANLEITGIKFSPFKSTDVLVDVFDDGDYVNKQGGVWKLFDDKAFGGNSSTYPTTLPAKNSSEGESGLGLNVILYAKTKLEYPFVGIKMTFNSDSSAVSLGQAKSIVFDYKCAKAGGTFYVELEQTDITDSAYYGYKVMVPNTAWNRVRIPLIESALSVRPWKTASVPFSTNSVTALRIVNYETENINITLDSVFIEDLQVGNPIGVKKHQKISKPGITGRLNGLFIPQHLLGKNSSIEIVDLQGNRVKLLQRTNTANEESLGINLNNLPNGLYIVRIVSGSKQVVSMPVMVNR
;
A
#
# COMPACT_ATOMS: atom_id res chain seq x y z
N MET A 1 -19.79 -60.85 44.47
CA MET A 1 -20.17 -59.91 43.39
C MET A 1 -20.01 -58.42 43.74
N ILE A 2 -19.39 -58.02 44.86
CA ILE A 2 -19.25 -56.60 45.27
C ILE A 2 -17.79 -56.07 45.16
N LYS A 3 -16.80 -56.91 44.82
CA LYS A 3 -15.39 -56.48 44.70
C LYS A 3 -14.88 -56.21 43.28
N PHE A 4 -15.73 -56.32 42.25
CA PHE A 4 -15.33 -56.05 40.85
C PHE A 4 -15.78 -54.69 40.32
N HIS A 5 -16.68 -53.97 41.03
CA HIS A 5 -17.18 -52.67 40.59
C HIS A 5 -16.38 -51.46 41.13
N SER A 6 -15.55 -51.62 42.17
CA SER A 6 -14.65 -50.55 42.64
C SER A 6 -13.33 -50.47 41.89
N LEU A 7 -12.93 -51.50 41.13
CA LEU A 7 -11.68 -51.47 40.37
C LEU A 7 -11.83 -50.77 38.99
N ILE A 8 -13.05 -50.69 38.46
CA ILE A 8 -13.34 -49.98 37.20
C ILE A 8 -13.53 -48.48 37.42
N LEU A 9 -13.94 -48.05 38.63
CA LEU A 9 -14.11 -46.62 38.94
C LEU A 9 -12.82 -45.92 39.41
N THR A 10 -11.77 -46.68 39.73
CA THR A 10 -10.47 -46.12 40.15
C THR A 10 -9.41 -46.16 39.03
N LEU A 11 -9.75 -46.73 37.87
CA LEU A 11 -8.89 -46.77 36.67
C LEU A 11 -9.38 -45.85 35.53
N VAL A 12 -10.29 -44.93 35.83
CA VAL A 12 -10.74 -43.86 34.90
C VAL A 12 -10.16 -42.49 35.29
N CYS A 13 -9.36 -42.40 36.35
CA CYS A 13 -8.76 -41.15 36.83
C CYS A 13 -7.40 -40.77 36.21
N ALA A 14 -6.94 -41.39 35.14
CA ALA A 14 -5.76 -40.93 34.42
C ALA A 14 -5.80 -41.37 32.96
N LEU A 15 -6.59 -40.68 32.14
CA LEU A 15 -6.42 -40.51 30.68
C LEU A 15 -7.55 -39.58 30.19
N ALA A 16 -7.75 -38.44 30.86
CA ALA A 16 -8.39 -37.33 30.18
C ALA A 16 -7.33 -36.77 29.23
N ILE A 17 -7.38 -37.17 27.96
CA ILE A 17 -6.87 -36.33 26.89
C ILE A 17 -7.68 -35.04 27.03
N SER A 18 -7.09 -33.95 27.52
CA SER A 18 -7.77 -32.66 27.39
C SER A 18 -7.94 -32.42 25.90
N ALA A 19 -9.17 -32.34 25.43
CA ALA A 19 -9.45 -31.94 24.07
C ALA A 19 -8.74 -30.60 23.78
N GLN A 20 -8.18 -30.45 22.59
CA GLN A 20 -7.45 -29.27 22.15
C GLN A 20 -8.25 -28.01 22.45
N ASN A 21 -7.74 -27.19 23.36
CA ASN A 21 -8.36 -25.93 23.77
C ASN A 21 -7.52 -24.76 23.26
N TRP A 22 -7.65 -24.49 21.95
CA TRP A 22 -6.97 -23.38 21.29
C TRP A 22 -7.22 -22.03 21.96
N GLU A 23 -8.41 -21.84 22.53
CA GLU A 23 -8.78 -20.60 23.20
C GLU A 23 -7.97 -20.36 24.48
N ASP A 24 -7.89 -21.37 25.35
CA ASP A 24 -7.12 -21.26 26.59
C ASP A 24 -5.61 -21.17 26.31
N MET A 25 -5.13 -21.94 25.33
CA MET A 25 -3.73 -21.91 24.90
C MET A 25 -3.33 -20.52 24.38
N GLN A 26 -4.13 -19.93 23.49
CA GLN A 26 -3.86 -18.61 22.93
C GLN A 26 -3.91 -17.53 24.00
N LYS A 27 -4.92 -17.56 24.88
CA LYS A 27 -5.03 -16.63 26.00
C LYS A 27 -3.78 -16.67 26.89
N LYS A 28 -3.36 -17.86 27.35
CA LYS A 28 -2.16 -17.99 28.21
C LYS A 28 -0.90 -17.51 27.49
N THR A 29 -0.68 -17.93 26.24
CA THR A 29 0.52 -17.54 25.48
C THR A 29 0.60 -16.04 25.18
N ILE A 30 -0.53 -15.33 25.07
CA ILE A 30 -0.56 -13.86 25.03
C ILE A 30 -0.27 -13.27 26.41
N ARG A 31 -0.85 -13.83 27.49
CA ARG A 31 -0.60 -13.36 28.87
C ARG A 31 0.87 -13.47 29.29
N PHE A 32 1.66 -14.36 28.69
CA PHE A 32 3.12 -14.43 28.93
C PHE A 32 3.79 -13.05 28.85
N PHE A 33 3.50 -12.26 27.82
CA PHE A 33 4.10 -10.94 27.63
C PHE A 33 3.77 -9.95 28.77
N ARG A 34 2.64 -10.15 29.48
CA ARG A 34 2.33 -9.36 30.70
C ARG A 34 3.34 -9.60 31.80
N TYR A 35 3.80 -10.83 31.98
CA TYR A 35 4.83 -11.18 32.97
C TYR A 35 6.17 -10.48 32.65
N GLN A 36 6.43 -10.21 31.37
CA GLN A 36 7.63 -9.54 30.89
C GLN A 36 7.59 -8.01 31.03
N ARG A 37 6.45 -7.39 31.37
CA ARG A 37 6.32 -5.92 31.42
C ARG A 37 7.31 -5.25 32.38
N ALA A 38 8.07 -4.29 31.87
CA ALA A 38 9.07 -3.50 32.56
C ALA A 38 8.58 -2.06 32.85
N GLY A 39 9.18 -1.39 33.83
CA GLY A 39 9.04 0.07 34.03
C GLY A 39 7.61 0.56 34.28
N LEU A 40 6.73 -0.30 34.78
CA LEU A 40 5.34 0.01 35.12
C LEU A 40 5.28 1.08 36.22
N LYS A 41 4.39 2.07 36.09
CA LYS A 41 4.21 3.18 37.05
C LYS A 41 2.82 3.10 37.71
N GLY A 42 2.79 3.01 39.05
CA GLY A 42 1.55 3.01 39.84
C GLY A 42 0.77 1.69 39.85
N GLU A 43 -0.38 1.68 40.53
CA GLU A 43 -1.31 0.53 40.63
C GLU A 43 -2.12 0.29 39.34
N GLN A 44 -1.85 1.05 38.28
CA GLN A 44 -2.68 1.12 37.07
C GLN A 44 -2.39 0.02 36.04
N CYS A 45 -1.51 -0.95 36.34
CA CYS A 45 -1.19 -2.02 35.41
C CYS A 45 -0.95 -3.32 36.17
N HIS A 46 -1.82 -4.31 35.94
CA HIS A 46 -1.74 -5.60 36.58
C HIS A 46 -0.71 -6.48 35.86
N ASN A 47 0.40 -6.71 36.54
CA ASN A 47 1.33 -7.80 36.26
C ASN A 47 1.36 -8.70 37.51
N PRO A 48 1.14 -10.02 37.38
CA PRO A 48 1.06 -10.97 38.48
C PRO A 48 2.20 -10.89 39.51
N TYR A 49 3.40 -10.52 39.06
CA TYR A 49 4.55 -10.40 39.96
C TYR A 49 4.49 -9.18 40.88
N TYR A 50 3.70 -8.16 40.55
CA TYR A 50 3.82 -6.82 41.12
C TYR A 50 2.53 -6.23 41.70
N GLU A 51 1.44 -7.01 41.78
CA GLU A 51 0.10 -6.58 42.24
C GLU A 51 0.03 -5.98 43.67
N SER A 52 1.13 -6.00 44.44
CA SER A 52 1.17 -5.53 45.84
C SER A 52 2.32 -4.57 46.18
N ILE A 53 3.08 -4.06 45.20
CA ILE A 53 4.28 -3.25 45.47
C ILE A 53 4.06 -1.77 45.08
N THR A 54 4.12 -0.88 46.07
CA THR A 54 3.76 0.55 45.94
C THR A 54 4.95 1.51 45.73
N SER A 55 6.20 1.04 45.58
CA SER A 55 7.34 1.96 45.36
C SER A 55 8.56 1.37 44.64
N ASN A 56 9.18 2.21 43.79
CA ASN A 56 10.43 2.04 43.01
C ASN A 56 10.48 0.78 42.15
N TRP A 57 9.77 0.79 41.02
CA TRP A 57 9.88 -0.30 40.07
C TRP A 57 11.14 -0.10 39.22
N PRO A 58 11.83 -1.18 38.85
CA PRO A 58 12.98 -1.07 38.01
C PRO A 58 12.53 -0.67 36.61
N HIS A 59 13.40 0.05 35.91
CA HIS A 59 13.13 0.61 34.59
C HIS A 59 12.07 1.73 34.54
N GLN A 60 11.52 2.19 35.68
CA GLN A 60 10.66 3.39 35.70
C GLN A 60 11.42 4.67 35.34
N ASN A 61 12.74 4.66 35.58
CA ASN A 61 13.65 5.78 35.41
C ASN A 61 14.65 5.55 34.27
N ASP A 62 14.48 4.49 33.48
CA ASP A 62 15.26 4.32 32.24
C ASP A 62 15.08 5.60 31.42
N SER A 63 16.19 6.24 31.04
CA SER A 63 16.14 7.49 30.30
C SER A 63 17.42 7.72 29.50
N TYR A 64 17.30 8.50 28.42
CA TYR A 64 18.44 8.91 27.61
C TYR A 64 18.32 10.38 27.22
N ASN A 65 19.29 11.20 27.64
CA ASN A 65 19.31 12.64 27.41
C ASN A 65 17.98 13.33 27.79
N GLY A 66 17.40 12.94 28.92
CA GLY A 66 16.12 13.49 29.42
C GLY A 66 14.86 12.89 28.78
N ASN A 67 14.97 11.98 27.82
CA ASN A 67 13.83 11.25 27.25
C ASN A 67 13.49 10.04 28.13
N ASP A 68 12.22 9.86 28.47
CA ASP A 68 11.71 8.69 29.19
C ASP A 68 11.80 7.42 28.34
N LEU A 69 12.35 6.34 28.88
CA LEU A 69 12.46 5.01 28.25
C LEU A 69 11.83 3.89 29.13
N SER A 70 10.98 4.27 30.09
CA SER A 70 10.17 3.32 30.86
C SER A 70 9.12 2.60 30.01
N GLY A 71 8.67 1.43 30.47
CA GLY A 71 7.78 0.53 29.73
C GLY A 71 8.54 -0.56 28.97
N GLY A 72 7.84 -1.26 28.08
CA GLY A 72 8.40 -2.34 27.25
C GLY A 72 8.56 -3.64 28.01
N TRP A 73 9.20 -4.63 27.42
CA TRP A 73 9.30 -5.98 27.96
C TRP A 73 10.76 -6.34 28.25
N TYR A 74 10.97 -7.10 29.32
CA TYR A 74 12.19 -7.88 29.48
C TYR A 74 12.24 -8.97 28.42
N ASP A 75 13.44 -9.25 27.96
CA ASP A 75 13.68 -10.21 26.89
C ASP A 75 13.37 -11.64 27.31
N ALA A 76 13.91 -12.08 28.45
CA ALA A 76 13.82 -13.47 28.88
C ALA A 76 13.53 -13.59 30.39
N GLY A 77 14.16 -14.55 31.07
CA GLY A 77 14.20 -14.62 32.53
C GLY A 77 15.04 -13.53 33.21
N ASP A 78 15.56 -12.57 32.46
CA ASP A 78 16.48 -11.51 32.84
C ASP A 78 15.79 -10.14 32.93
N PHE A 79 16.57 -9.05 33.08
CA PHE A 79 16.04 -7.69 33.09
C PHE A 79 16.65 -6.80 32.02
N VAL A 80 17.06 -7.37 30.88
CA VAL A 80 17.57 -6.58 29.75
C VAL A 80 16.45 -6.37 28.73
N LYS A 81 16.44 -5.19 28.09
CA LYS A 81 15.62 -4.93 26.91
C LYS A 81 16.51 -5.05 25.68
N PHE A 82 16.57 -6.24 25.08
CA PHE A 82 17.32 -6.46 23.85
C PHE A 82 16.49 -6.06 22.62
N GLY A 83 16.98 -5.11 21.83
CA GLY A 83 16.22 -4.50 20.74
C GLY A 83 15.82 -5.47 19.63
N LEU A 84 16.70 -6.40 19.28
CA LEU A 84 16.48 -7.34 18.18
C LEU A 84 15.34 -8.33 18.47
N PRO A 85 15.39 -9.18 19.52
CA PRO A 85 14.28 -10.08 19.87
C PRO A 85 13.02 -9.33 20.28
N PHE A 86 13.13 -8.18 20.93
CA PHE A 86 11.98 -7.34 21.26
C PHE A 86 11.24 -6.87 20.00
N SER A 87 11.95 -6.23 19.06
CA SER A 87 11.36 -5.66 17.85
C SER A 87 10.80 -6.74 16.92
N SER A 88 11.45 -7.89 16.80
CA SER A 88 10.94 -9.02 16.02
C SER A 88 9.68 -9.60 16.63
N SER A 89 9.64 -9.74 17.96
CA SER A 89 8.47 -10.32 18.65
C SER A 89 7.24 -9.45 18.46
N VAL A 90 7.38 -8.13 18.62
CA VAL A 90 6.32 -7.16 18.34
C VAL A 90 5.81 -7.29 16.91
N TYR A 91 6.70 -7.34 15.92
CA TYR A 91 6.32 -7.44 14.52
C TYR A 91 5.60 -8.76 14.20
N ILE A 92 6.10 -9.90 14.70
CA ILE A 92 5.49 -11.22 14.50
C ILE A 92 4.09 -11.28 15.13
N LEU A 93 3.93 -10.77 16.35
CA LEU A 93 2.63 -10.73 17.04
C LEU A 93 1.60 -9.87 16.29
N LEU A 94 2.00 -8.67 15.85
CA LEU A 94 1.14 -7.81 15.02
C LEU A 94 0.78 -8.50 13.71
N LYS A 95 1.73 -9.20 13.08
CA LYS A 95 1.49 -9.95 11.86
C LYS A 95 0.51 -11.10 12.07
N GLY A 96 0.62 -11.80 13.20
CA GLY A 96 -0.34 -12.81 13.62
C GLY A 96 -1.78 -12.26 13.69
N TYR A 97 -1.97 -11.08 14.28
CA TYR A 97 -3.28 -10.42 14.32
C TYR A 97 -3.73 -9.89 12.94
N ASP A 98 -2.82 -9.28 12.19
CA ASP A 98 -3.08 -8.73 10.86
C ASP A 98 -3.52 -9.79 9.84
N VAL A 99 -3.03 -11.02 9.99
CA VAL A 99 -3.40 -12.14 9.13
C VAL A 99 -4.69 -12.83 9.61
N PHE A 100 -4.89 -12.94 10.93
CA PHE A 100 -6.02 -13.67 11.52
C PHE A 100 -6.83 -12.82 12.52
N PRO A 101 -7.40 -11.67 12.13
CA PRO A 101 -7.95 -10.69 13.08
C PRO A 101 -9.17 -11.18 13.88
N ASN A 102 -9.91 -12.15 13.34
CA ASN A 102 -11.12 -12.71 13.97
C ASN A 102 -10.81 -13.86 14.94
N ALA A 103 -9.59 -14.38 14.90
CA ALA A 103 -9.16 -15.51 15.71
C ALA A 103 -8.54 -15.10 17.05
N TYR A 104 -8.69 -13.84 17.46
CA TYR A 104 -8.23 -13.32 18.75
C TYR A 104 -9.39 -12.79 19.56
N SER A 105 -9.44 -13.20 20.82
CA SER A 105 -10.50 -12.84 21.76
C SER A 105 -10.15 -11.57 22.55
N ASP A 106 -11.18 -11.01 23.16
CA ASP A 106 -11.13 -9.92 24.14
C ASP A 106 -11.59 -10.49 25.49
N HIS A 107 -10.62 -10.93 26.29
CA HIS A 107 -10.80 -11.35 27.68
C HIS A 107 -10.12 -10.39 28.65
N ASP A 108 -9.05 -9.71 28.21
CA ASP A 108 -8.14 -8.94 29.04
C ASP A 108 -7.97 -7.51 28.50
N SER A 109 -8.39 -6.57 29.31
CA SER A 109 -8.16 -5.14 29.14
C SER A 109 -6.68 -4.83 29.32
N TRP A 110 -6.23 -3.70 28.81
CA TRP A 110 -4.82 -3.33 28.88
C TRP A 110 -4.20 -3.44 30.31
N ASP A 111 -4.98 -3.16 31.36
CA ASP A 111 -4.54 -3.12 32.77
C ASP A 111 -4.99 -4.30 33.63
N LYS A 112 -5.95 -5.14 33.22
CA LYS A 112 -6.51 -6.22 34.08
C LYS A 112 -6.77 -7.51 33.30
N PHE A 113 -6.65 -8.64 33.98
CA PHE A 113 -7.12 -9.93 33.45
C PHE A 113 -8.62 -10.07 33.60
N ASP A 114 -9.23 -10.84 32.70
CA ASP A 114 -10.64 -11.27 32.74
C ASP A 114 -11.62 -10.08 32.79
N VAL A 115 -11.21 -8.94 32.24
CA VAL A 115 -11.98 -7.70 32.07
C VAL A 115 -11.91 -7.31 30.62
N LYS A 116 -13.04 -7.11 29.93
CA LYS A 116 -13.06 -6.75 28.51
C LYS A 116 -13.02 -5.24 28.30
N ASP A 117 -12.36 -4.77 27.25
CA ASP A 117 -12.35 -3.35 26.86
C ASP A 117 -12.72 -3.09 25.38
N GLY A 118 -13.15 -4.12 24.65
CA GLY A 118 -13.48 -4.04 23.23
C GLY A 118 -12.26 -4.10 22.32
N ILE A 119 -11.06 -4.34 22.86
CA ILE A 119 -9.81 -4.47 22.11
C ILE A 119 -9.28 -5.89 22.31
N PRO A 120 -8.94 -6.61 21.23
CA PRO A 120 -8.36 -7.96 21.34
C PRO A 120 -7.12 -7.97 22.23
N ASP A 121 -7.00 -9.02 23.06
CA ASP A 121 -5.95 -9.15 24.07
C ASP A 121 -4.54 -8.93 23.50
N ILE A 122 -4.32 -9.44 22.28
CA ILE A 122 -3.04 -9.29 21.57
C ILE A 122 -2.70 -7.84 21.25
N LEU A 123 -3.69 -7.02 20.87
CA LEU A 123 -3.47 -5.60 20.57
C LEU A 123 -3.28 -4.80 21.86
N ASN A 124 -3.99 -5.13 22.93
CA ASN A 124 -3.74 -4.56 24.26
C ASN A 124 -2.31 -4.82 24.72
N GLU A 125 -1.83 -6.04 24.52
CA GLU A 125 -0.47 -6.42 24.90
C GLU A 125 0.59 -5.75 24.04
N VAL A 126 0.45 -5.81 22.71
CA VAL A 126 1.42 -5.19 21.80
C VAL A 126 1.40 -3.66 21.88
N LYS A 127 0.28 -3.05 22.29
CA LYS A 127 0.26 -1.62 22.62
C LYS A 127 1.28 -1.27 23.70
N PHE A 128 1.40 -2.08 24.75
CA PHE A 128 2.36 -1.84 25.81
C PHE A 128 3.82 -1.84 25.30
N ALA A 129 4.13 -2.72 24.34
CA ALA A 129 5.43 -2.73 23.69
C ALA A 129 5.62 -1.55 22.73
N THR A 130 4.62 -1.21 21.93
CA THR A 130 4.71 -0.10 20.97
C THR A 130 4.74 1.27 21.66
N ASP A 131 4.15 1.41 22.85
CA ASP A 131 4.33 2.57 23.73
C ASP A 131 5.81 2.77 24.11
N TYR A 132 6.56 1.68 24.34
CA TYR A 132 8.01 1.75 24.51
C TYR A 132 8.75 2.03 23.20
N ILE A 133 8.36 1.42 22.07
CA ILE A 133 9.00 1.70 20.77
C ILE A 133 8.87 3.20 20.42
N ILE A 134 7.71 3.83 20.65
CA ILE A 134 7.50 5.27 20.46
C ILE A 134 8.52 6.11 21.23
N LYS A 135 8.85 5.69 22.46
CA LYS A 135 9.85 6.35 23.32
C LYS A 135 11.29 6.05 22.86
N ALA A 136 11.54 4.81 22.45
CA ALA A 136 12.82 4.35 21.94
C ALA A 136 13.21 5.04 20.62
N VAL A 137 12.23 5.41 19.80
CA VAL A 137 12.41 6.27 18.62
C VAL A 137 12.38 7.73 19.07
N ILE A 138 13.52 8.24 19.56
CA ILE A 138 13.62 9.60 20.09
C ILE A 138 13.41 10.63 18.96
N ASN A 139 14.07 10.43 17.82
CA ASN A 139 13.90 11.20 16.59
C ASN A 139 14.38 10.40 15.38
N ASN A 140 14.33 11.01 14.19
CA ASN A 140 14.72 10.40 12.92
C ASN A 140 16.22 10.06 12.74
N ASN A 141 17.04 10.24 13.78
CA ASN A 141 18.44 9.83 13.79
C ASN A 141 18.82 9.04 15.06
N THR A 142 18.01 9.12 16.12
CA THR A 142 18.33 8.57 17.44
C THR A 142 17.27 7.54 17.81
N VAL A 143 17.66 6.27 17.72
CA VAL A 143 16.82 5.12 18.06
C VAL A 143 17.57 4.29 19.10
N VAL A 144 16.90 3.93 20.18
CA VAL A 144 17.43 3.02 21.20
C VAL A 144 17.47 1.60 20.64
N TYR A 145 18.61 0.94 20.80
CA TYR A 145 18.83 -0.45 20.44
C TYR A 145 18.58 -1.33 21.68
N ASP A 146 19.42 -1.20 22.71
CA ASP A 146 19.29 -1.96 23.95
C ASP A 146 19.22 -1.06 25.19
N ILE A 147 18.63 -1.58 26.26
CA ILE A 147 18.76 -1.00 27.60
C ILE A 147 19.16 -2.09 28.60
N GLY A 148 20.33 -1.92 29.22
CA GLY A 148 20.91 -2.88 30.13
C GLY A 148 22.22 -3.46 29.59
N ASP A 149 23.02 -4.02 30.48
CA ASP A 149 24.22 -4.75 30.14
C ASP A 149 23.99 -6.22 30.48
N GLY A 150 23.92 -7.09 29.46
CA GLY A 150 23.60 -8.50 29.65
C GLY A 150 24.63 -9.24 30.50
N ASP A 151 25.92 -8.97 30.31
CA ASP A 151 26.97 -9.60 31.11
C ASP A 151 26.82 -9.23 32.59
N ALA A 152 26.56 -7.95 32.89
CA ALA A 152 26.33 -7.49 34.25
C ALA A 152 25.02 -8.03 34.85
N ASP A 153 23.91 -7.97 34.10
CA ASP A 153 22.60 -8.45 34.55
C ASP A 153 22.62 -9.95 34.85
N HIS A 154 23.31 -10.73 34.00
CA HIS A 154 23.36 -12.19 34.11
C HIS A 154 24.33 -12.69 35.20
N THR A 155 25.17 -11.83 35.78
CA THR A 155 25.91 -12.17 37.02
C THR A 155 24.99 -12.40 38.21
N CYS A 156 23.77 -11.88 38.15
CA CYS A 156 22.77 -12.02 39.18
C CYS A 156 22.24 -13.48 39.22
N PRO A 157 22.43 -14.21 40.34
CA PRO A 157 22.02 -15.60 40.42
C PRO A 157 20.51 -15.73 40.47
N LEU A 158 20.01 -16.76 39.77
CA LEU A 158 18.58 -17.05 39.64
C LEU A 158 17.87 -17.10 41.02
N ASN A 159 18.50 -17.77 41.98
CA ASN A 159 18.13 -17.79 43.40
C ASN A 159 18.96 -16.77 44.21
N GLY A 160 18.61 -15.49 44.15
CA GLY A 160 19.29 -14.47 44.97
C GLY A 160 19.16 -13.03 44.52
N CYS A 161 18.64 -12.77 43.32
CA CYS A 161 18.50 -11.43 42.78
C CYS A 161 17.59 -10.48 43.59
N GLY A 162 16.68 -10.97 44.42
CA GLY A 162 15.86 -10.09 45.28
C GLY A 162 14.86 -9.23 44.51
N GLY A 163 14.31 -9.75 43.41
CA GLY A 163 13.40 -9.03 42.53
C GLY A 163 14.11 -7.98 41.68
N PRO A 164 13.41 -7.37 40.72
CA PRO A 164 14.05 -6.52 39.74
C PRO A 164 14.45 -5.15 40.36
N THR A 165 13.89 -4.80 41.53
CA THR A 165 14.16 -3.54 42.28
C THR A 165 15.52 -3.52 42.97
N ASN A 166 16.23 -4.65 43.03
CA ASN A 166 17.53 -4.76 43.67
C ASN A 166 18.65 -4.29 42.72
N SER A 167 18.78 -2.96 42.58
CA SER A 167 19.76 -2.34 41.68
C SER A 167 21.22 -2.70 41.99
N SER A 168 21.53 -3.13 43.21
CA SER A 168 22.86 -3.63 43.57
C SER A 168 23.23 -4.95 42.90
N SER A 169 22.24 -5.72 42.42
CA SER A 169 22.45 -7.06 41.87
C SER A 169 22.45 -7.14 40.35
N VAL A 170 21.90 -6.13 39.64
CA VAL A 170 21.73 -6.12 38.16
C VAL A 170 22.70 -5.17 37.43
N GLY A 171 23.57 -4.47 38.17
CA GLY A 171 24.60 -3.59 37.59
C GLY A 171 24.07 -2.29 36.96
N ASN A 172 24.96 -1.58 36.25
CA ASN A 172 24.60 -0.37 35.50
C ASN A 172 23.75 -0.74 34.27
N ARG A 173 22.83 0.15 33.89
CA ARG A 173 21.87 -0.09 32.81
C ARG A 173 22.10 0.88 31.65
N PRO A 174 23.15 0.68 30.83
CA PRO A 174 23.45 1.57 29.73
C PRO A 174 22.33 1.55 28.68
N VAL A 175 22.03 2.73 28.14
CA VAL A 175 21.21 2.85 26.93
C VAL A 175 22.14 2.83 25.73
N ARG A 176 21.94 1.87 24.83
CA ARG A 176 22.70 1.72 23.59
C ARG A 176 21.86 2.21 22.43
N LEU A 177 22.46 2.93 21.51
CA LEU A 177 21.77 3.46 20.35
C LEU A 177 22.02 2.58 19.13
N ALA A 178 21.02 2.47 18.26
CA ALA A 178 21.15 1.81 16.99
C ALA A 178 22.08 2.63 16.08
N ASP A 179 23.15 2.01 15.64
CA ASP A 179 24.06 2.56 14.63
C ASP A 179 23.97 1.82 13.29
N GLY A 180 23.18 0.74 13.20
CA GLY A 180 22.74 0.08 11.98
C GLY A 180 21.26 0.30 11.67
N ALA A 181 20.75 -0.46 10.71
CA ALA A 181 19.41 -0.33 10.14
C ALA A 181 18.41 -1.41 10.59
N ASP A 182 18.90 -2.49 11.22
CA ASP A 182 18.12 -3.62 11.71
C ASP A 182 16.94 -3.25 12.62
N VAL A 183 17.21 -2.88 13.88
CA VAL A 183 16.15 -2.54 14.86
C VAL A 183 15.31 -1.35 14.43
N PRO A 184 15.88 -0.25 13.88
CA PRO A 184 15.06 0.85 13.35
C PRO A 184 14.07 0.39 12.27
N GLY A 185 14.46 -0.55 11.39
CA GLY A 185 13.59 -1.13 10.37
C GLY A 185 12.41 -1.90 10.95
N LEU A 186 12.64 -2.73 11.97
CA LEU A 186 11.56 -3.47 12.65
C LEU A 186 10.68 -2.58 13.53
N TYR A 187 11.24 -1.55 14.15
CA TYR A 187 10.44 -0.52 14.84
C TYR A 187 9.53 0.22 13.87
N ALA A 188 10.03 0.56 12.68
CA ALA A 188 9.20 1.13 11.62
C ALA A 188 8.08 0.19 11.18
N ALA A 189 8.39 -1.09 10.92
CA ALA A 189 7.40 -2.09 10.51
C ALA A 189 6.31 -2.25 11.58
N SER A 190 6.72 -2.41 12.84
CA SER A 190 5.82 -2.58 13.98
C SER A 190 4.90 -1.39 14.17
N LEU A 191 5.44 -0.17 14.17
CA LEU A 191 4.63 1.04 14.37
C LEU A 191 3.73 1.37 13.17
N ALA A 192 4.19 1.12 11.94
CA ALA A 192 3.34 1.29 10.76
C ALA A 192 2.14 0.32 10.81
N LEU A 193 2.41 -0.95 11.11
CA LEU A 193 1.36 -1.95 11.23
C LEU A 193 0.42 -1.67 12.41
N MET A 194 0.96 -1.25 13.57
CA MET A 194 0.15 -0.83 14.72
C MET A 194 -0.74 0.38 14.39
N SER A 195 -0.22 1.37 13.65
CA SER A 195 -1.05 2.48 13.14
C SER A 195 -2.24 1.96 12.34
N GLN A 196 -2.04 1.00 11.44
CA GLN A 196 -3.11 0.45 10.62
C GLN A 196 -4.16 -0.29 11.46
N LEU A 197 -3.71 -1.19 12.33
CA LEU A 197 -4.58 -2.11 13.08
C LEU A 197 -5.32 -1.41 14.22
N TYR A 198 -4.69 -0.42 14.85
CA TYR A 198 -5.22 0.24 16.04
C TYR A 198 -6.09 1.47 15.75
N ARG A 199 -6.06 1.98 14.51
CA ARG A 199 -6.78 3.20 14.11
C ARG A 199 -8.28 3.17 14.39
N LYS A 200 -8.92 1.99 14.35
CA LYS A 200 -10.34 1.83 14.65
C LYS A 200 -10.67 1.96 16.15
N TYR A 201 -9.67 1.80 17.03
CA TYR A 201 -9.82 1.94 18.48
C TYR A 201 -9.35 3.32 18.96
N ASP A 202 -8.22 3.81 18.42
CA ASP A 202 -7.67 5.13 18.73
C ASP A 202 -6.90 5.69 17.51
N SER A 203 -7.52 6.65 16.82
CA SER A 203 -6.91 7.32 15.66
C SER A 203 -5.74 8.23 16.03
N THR A 204 -5.74 8.83 17.23
CA THR A 204 -4.67 9.73 17.69
C THR A 204 -3.41 8.93 17.99
N TYR A 205 -3.56 7.79 18.67
CA TYR A 205 -2.47 6.86 18.88
C TYR A 205 -1.94 6.29 17.57
N ALA A 206 -2.84 5.93 16.64
CA ALA A 206 -2.44 5.46 15.31
C ALA A 206 -1.63 6.51 14.54
N ASP A 207 -2.01 7.79 14.58
CA ASP A 207 -1.24 8.87 13.96
C ASP A 207 0.14 9.06 14.60
N LEU A 208 0.24 8.91 15.92
CA LEU A 208 1.52 8.92 16.63
C LEU A 208 2.41 7.74 16.22
N CYS A 209 1.85 6.54 16.15
CA CYS A 209 2.54 5.35 15.65
C CYS A 209 3.06 5.59 14.22
N LEU A 210 2.24 6.09 13.30
CA LEU A 210 2.67 6.36 11.93
C LEU A 210 3.79 7.39 11.87
N LYS A 211 3.70 8.48 12.63
CA LYS A 211 4.77 9.48 12.72
C LYS A 211 6.08 8.84 13.18
N LYS A 212 6.04 8.07 14.26
CA LYS A 212 7.22 7.39 14.81
C LYS A 212 7.75 6.29 13.90
N ALA A 213 6.88 5.60 13.15
CA ALA A 213 7.30 4.64 12.14
C ALA A 213 8.16 5.30 11.04
N LYS A 214 7.74 6.48 10.55
CA LYS A 214 8.50 7.27 9.57
C LYS A 214 9.84 7.73 10.12
N GLU A 215 9.88 8.21 11.38
CA GLU A 215 11.13 8.60 12.05
C GLU A 215 12.09 7.40 12.20
N ALA A 216 11.60 6.25 12.65
CA ALA A 216 12.41 5.02 12.81
C ALA A 216 12.97 4.54 11.46
N TYR A 217 12.14 4.53 10.42
CA TYR A 217 12.55 4.12 9.09
C TYR A 217 13.62 5.05 8.52
N GLN A 218 13.46 6.37 8.69
CA GLN A 218 14.45 7.35 8.26
C GLN A 218 15.79 7.14 8.98
N ALA A 219 15.76 6.86 10.29
CA ALA A 219 16.98 6.57 11.06
C ALA A 219 17.70 5.31 10.55
N GLY A 220 16.95 4.23 10.27
CA GLY A 220 17.50 3.00 9.71
C GLY A 220 18.05 3.20 8.29
N TRP A 221 17.29 3.88 7.44
CA TRP A 221 17.69 4.17 6.07
C TRP A 221 18.98 4.98 6.00
N ALA A 222 19.16 5.96 6.89
CA ALA A 222 20.39 6.75 6.99
C ALA A 222 21.62 5.92 7.39
N LYS A 223 21.42 4.83 8.12
CA LYS A 223 22.49 3.95 8.67
C LYS A 223 22.67 2.64 7.93
N ARG A 224 21.94 2.44 6.83
CA ARG A 224 21.91 1.19 6.04
C ARG A 224 23.28 0.72 5.54
N SER A 225 24.24 1.62 5.32
CA SER A 225 25.60 1.25 4.91
C SER A 225 26.37 0.46 5.98
N LYS A 226 25.98 0.58 7.26
CA LYS A 226 26.51 -0.25 8.35
C LYS A 226 25.80 -1.60 8.44
N GLY A 227 24.57 -1.70 7.95
CA GLY A 227 23.77 -2.92 7.98
C GLY A 227 23.18 -3.19 9.36
N VAL A 228 23.86 -3.98 10.17
CA VAL A 228 23.42 -4.34 11.53
C VAL A 228 24.02 -3.40 12.58
N SER A 229 23.30 -3.17 13.66
CA SER A 229 23.82 -2.37 14.78
C SER A 229 24.94 -3.12 15.49
N SER A 230 25.89 -2.39 16.06
CA SER A 230 26.94 -2.96 16.89
C SER A 230 26.35 -3.64 18.12
N GLN A 231 26.60 -4.94 18.24
CA GLN A 231 26.15 -5.74 19.37
C GLN A 231 27.15 -5.67 20.52
N TYR A 232 26.65 -5.91 21.74
CA TYR A 232 27.43 -5.86 22.96
C TYR A 232 27.17 -7.13 23.77
N GLY A 233 28.22 -7.93 23.97
CA GLY A 233 28.11 -9.27 24.55
C GLY A 233 27.73 -10.34 23.52
N GLU A 234 27.71 -11.59 23.96
CA GLU A 234 27.43 -12.78 23.13
C GLU A 234 25.98 -13.26 23.30
N PHE A 235 25.01 -12.37 23.02
CA PHE A 235 23.58 -12.62 23.23
C PHE A 235 22.82 -12.78 21.90
N TYR A 236 22.36 -11.67 21.31
CA TYR A 236 21.47 -11.69 20.15
C TYR A 236 22.18 -11.27 18.86
N HIS A 237 22.72 -12.26 18.15
CA HIS A 237 23.40 -12.05 16.87
C HIS A 237 22.46 -12.05 15.68
N SER A 238 22.58 -11.03 14.83
CA SER A 238 22.02 -11.11 13.48
C SER A 238 22.64 -12.29 12.73
N SER A 239 21.81 -13.03 11.99
CA SER A 239 22.31 -14.12 11.15
C SER A 239 23.15 -13.60 9.98
N LYS A 240 23.98 -14.47 9.42
CA LYS A 240 24.94 -14.13 8.37
C LYS A 240 24.84 -15.10 7.20
N THR A 241 24.83 -14.57 5.98
CA THR A 241 25.03 -15.29 4.72
C THR A 241 26.45 -15.05 4.20
N PRO A 242 26.88 -15.72 3.11
CA PRO A 242 28.18 -15.42 2.49
C PRO A 242 28.39 -13.93 2.17
N SER A 243 27.34 -13.18 1.80
CA SER A 243 27.46 -11.75 1.50
C SER A 243 27.39 -10.82 2.72
N GLY A 244 27.09 -11.33 3.93
CA GLY A 244 27.13 -10.52 5.15
C GLY A 244 25.98 -10.78 6.12
N PHE A 245 25.83 -9.90 7.11
CA PHE A 245 24.74 -9.99 8.08
C PHE A 245 23.38 -9.66 7.44
N ILE A 246 22.33 -10.33 7.90
CA ILE A 246 20.95 -10.19 7.42
C ILE A 246 20.24 -9.06 8.17
N TRP A 247 20.12 -7.92 7.50
CA TRP A 247 19.40 -6.73 7.97
C TRP A 247 18.36 -6.20 6.97
N HIS A 248 18.51 -6.54 5.68
CA HIS A 248 17.63 -6.04 4.63
C HIS A 248 16.17 -6.44 4.85
N ASP A 249 15.90 -7.66 5.33
CA ASP A 249 14.56 -8.15 5.68
C ASP A 249 13.85 -7.25 6.70
N LYS A 250 14.58 -6.72 7.70
CA LYS A 250 14.03 -5.76 8.68
C LYS A 250 13.64 -4.43 8.03
N MET A 251 14.49 -3.89 7.16
CA MET A 251 14.18 -2.66 6.43
C MET A 251 13.11 -2.86 5.36
N MET A 252 13.06 -4.03 4.71
CA MET A 252 12.01 -4.38 3.76
C MET A 252 10.66 -4.51 4.47
N ALA A 253 10.61 -5.10 5.67
CA ALA A 253 9.42 -5.09 6.53
C ALA A 253 8.96 -3.66 6.83
N GLY A 254 9.88 -2.77 7.20
CA GLY A 254 9.55 -1.36 7.42
C GLY A 254 8.99 -0.68 6.17
N ALA A 255 9.61 -0.93 5.00
CA ALA A 255 9.24 -0.32 3.74
C ALA A 255 7.86 -0.78 3.27
N ILE A 256 7.61 -2.08 3.29
CA ILE A 256 6.35 -2.65 2.77
C ILE A 256 5.15 -2.28 3.65
N GLU A 257 5.32 -2.19 4.97
CA GLU A 257 4.25 -1.75 5.86
C GLU A 257 4.03 -0.23 5.77
N LEU A 258 5.09 0.58 5.65
CA LEU A 258 4.92 2.02 5.43
C LEU A 258 4.25 2.31 4.08
N TYR A 259 4.64 1.61 3.02
CA TYR A 259 3.95 1.70 1.73
C TYR A 259 2.48 1.29 1.86
N ARG A 260 2.18 0.20 2.58
CA ARG A 260 0.81 -0.26 2.79
C ARG A 260 -0.09 0.82 3.38
N VAL A 261 0.41 1.54 4.39
CA VAL A 261 -0.36 2.56 5.14
C VAL A 261 -0.37 3.92 4.46
N THR A 262 0.71 4.31 3.78
CA THR A 262 0.87 5.66 3.24
C THR A 262 0.60 5.77 1.74
N LYS A 263 0.79 4.68 0.99
CA LYS A 263 0.87 4.66 -0.47
C LYS A 263 1.95 5.59 -1.06
N ASP A 264 2.91 5.99 -0.23
CA ASP A 264 4.03 6.82 -0.66
C ASP A 264 5.03 5.97 -1.46
N GLN A 265 5.19 6.32 -2.73
CA GLN A 265 6.03 5.62 -3.70
C GLN A 265 7.48 5.47 -3.23
N GLN A 266 7.99 6.40 -2.40
CA GLN A 266 9.35 6.32 -1.88
C GLN A 266 9.62 4.99 -1.15
N TYR A 267 8.64 4.46 -0.40
CA TYR A 267 8.83 3.21 0.32
C TYR A 267 8.83 2.00 -0.62
N LEU A 268 8.07 2.03 -1.71
CA LEU A 268 8.11 1.00 -2.73
C LEU A 268 9.43 1.03 -3.51
N ASP A 269 9.95 2.21 -3.83
CA ASP A 269 11.26 2.37 -4.46
C ASP A 269 12.37 1.85 -3.54
N ASN A 270 12.33 2.19 -2.26
CA ASN A 270 13.27 1.69 -1.27
C ASN A 270 13.19 0.17 -1.11
N LEU A 271 11.99 -0.41 -1.13
CA LEU A 271 11.77 -1.86 -1.10
C LEU A 271 12.46 -2.53 -2.29
N ASN A 272 12.31 -1.98 -3.50
CA ASN A 272 12.97 -2.50 -4.70
C ASN A 272 14.50 -2.41 -4.61
N ILE A 273 15.05 -1.29 -4.13
CA ILE A 273 16.49 -1.12 -3.89
C ILE A 273 17.02 -2.19 -2.93
N LEU A 274 16.31 -2.45 -1.82
CA LEU A 274 16.73 -3.44 -0.83
C LEU A 274 16.73 -4.84 -1.44
N ARG A 275 15.68 -5.20 -2.18
CA ARG A 275 15.53 -6.52 -2.82
C ARG A 275 16.67 -6.87 -3.77
N GLU A 276 17.09 -5.91 -4.60
CA GLU A 276 18.20 -6.11 -5.55
C GLU A 276 19.54 -6.39 -4.85
N ASN A 277 19.67 -5.99 -3.59
CA ASN A 277 20.92 -6.08 -2.82
C ASN A 277 20.85 -7.10 -1.67
N THR A 278 19.82 -7.95 -1.64
CA THR A 278 19.59 -8.90 -0.55
C THR A 278 19.98 -10.33 -0.92
N ASP A 279 20.83 -10.94 -0.10
CA ASP A 279 20.95 -12.40 -0.08
C ASP A 279 19.70 -13.02 0.52
N VAL A 280 19.14 -14.04 -0.14
CA VAL A 280 18.00 -14.76 0.39
C VAL A 280 18.48 -15.73 1.48
N MET A 281 18.03 -15.50 2.72
CA MET A 281 18.21 -16.44 3.82
C MET A 281 16.98 -17.33 3.97
N PHE A 282 17.16 -18.63 3.72
CA PHE A 282 16.12 -19.62 4.01
C PHE A 282 16.26 -20.08 5.46
N ASN A 283 15.39 -19.58 6.33
CA ASN A 283 15.30 -19.99 7.73
C ASN A 283 13.90 -19.72 8.29
N ASN A 284 13.63 -20.22 9.48
CA ASN A 284 12.40 -19.93 10.21
C ASN A 284 12.22 -18.44 10.52
N ILE A 285 10.98 -18.03 10.74
CA ILE A 285 10.67 -16.72 11.33
C ILE A 285 11.27 -16.65 12.74
N GLY A 286 11.93 -15.54 13.05
CA GLY A 286 12.47 -15.26 14.38
C GLY A 286 13.25 -13.95 14.41
N TYR A 287 13.94 -13.67 15.51
CA TYR A 287 14.72 -12.43 15.65
C TYR A 287 15.83 -12.28 14.60
N THR A 288 16.33 -13.39 14.08
CA THR A 288 17.37 -13.41 13.04
C THR A 288 16.82 -13.20 11.63
N ASN A 289 15.57 -13.59 11.37
CA ASN A 289 15.00 -13.64 10.02
C ASN A 289 13.49 -13.36 10.05
N VAL A 290 13.08 -12.25 9.45
CA VAL A 290 11.66 -11.91 9.22
C VAL A 290 11.28 -11.98 7.74
N ALA A 291 12.17 -12.45 6.86
CA ALA A 291 11.94 -12.53 5.43
C ALA A 291 10.66 -13.30 5.06
N PRO A 292 10.25 -14.41 5.71
CA PRO A 292 9.00 -15.09 5.37
C PRO A 292 7.77 -14.18 5.51
N LEU A 293 7.76 -13.26 6.49
CA LEU A 293 6.69 -12.27 6.65
C LEU A 293 6.70 -11.26 5.51
N VAL A 294 7.89 -10.81 5.08
CA VAL A 294 8.04 -9.88 3.95
C VAL A 294 7.60 -10.53 2.65
N SER A 295 8.01 -11.78 2.39
CA SER A 295 7.58 -12.55 1.21
C SER A 295 6.06 -12.75 1.18
N PHE A 296 5.45 -13.02 2.33
CA PHE A 296 4.00 -13.07 2.46
C PHE A 296 3.35 -11.73 2.13
N GLU A 297 3.90 -10.61 2.61
CA GLU A 297 3.37 -9.28 2.28
C GLU A 297 3.55 -8.89 0.81
N LEU A 298 4.65 -9.26 0.18
CA LEU A 298 4.87 -9.04 -1.25
C LEU A 298 3.80 -9.74 -2.07
N TRP A 299 3.52 -11.01 -1.75
CA TRP A 299 2.41 -11.73 -2.36
C TRP A 299 1.06 -11.07 -2.04
N ARG A 300 0.78 -10.75 -0.78
CA ARG A 300 -0.54 -10.25 -0.36
C ARG A 300 -0.87 -8.88 -0.95
N GLN A 301 0.13 -8.00 -1.09
CA GLN A 301 -0.06 -6.64 -1.58
C GLN A 301 0.11 -6.49 -3.09
N PHE A 302 1.01 -7.27 -3.71
CA PHE A 302 1.40 -7.11 -5.11
C PHE A 302 1.12 -8.35 -5.98
N GLN A 303 0.62 -9.45 -5.41
CA GLN A 303 0.44 -10.73 -6.10
C GLN A 303 1.74 -11.28 -6.71
N GLU A 304 2.88 -10.88 -6.16
CA GLU A 304 4.17 -11.41 -6.58
C GLU A 304 4.30 -12.91 -6.27
N GLN A 305 5.20 -13.57 -6.99
CA GLN A 305 5.50 -14.98 -6.75
C GLN A 305 6.16 -15.14 -5.37
N PRO A 306 5.55 -15.92 -4.46
CA PRO A 306 5.99 -16.09 -3.07
C PRO A 306 7.17 -17.08 -2.94
N GLY A 307 8.05 -17.16 -3.94
CA GLY A 307 9.06 -18.22 -4.06
C GLY A 307 9.93 -18.37 -2.82
N ASP A 308 10.35 -17.25 -2.23
CA ASP A 308 11.14 -17.24 -1.01
C ASP A 308 10.39 -17.82 0.20
N LEU A 309 9.08 -17.59 0.33
CA LEU A 309 8.27 -18.19 1.41
C LEU A 309 8.26 -19.71 1.28
N PHE A 310 8.07 -20.24 0.07
CA PHE A 310 8.07 -21.69 -0.15
C PHE A 310 9.46 -22.30 0.06
N ALA A 311 10.52 -21.60 -0.33
CA ALA A 311 11.88 -22.04 -0.07
C ALA A 311 12.22 -22.04 1.43
N ASN A 312 11.70 -21.07 2.20
CA ASN A 312 11.77 -21.11 3.67
C ASN A 312 11.05 -22.34 4.23
N VAL A 313 9.83 -22.66 3.79
CA VAL A 313 9.12 -23.86 4.26
C VAL A 313 9.83 -25.16 3.84
N ALA A 314 10.39 -25.22 2.63
CA ALA A 314 11.20 -26.35 2.19
C ALA A 314 12.43 -26.53 3.09
N PHE A 315 13.09 -25.44 3.50
CA PHE A 315 14.14 -25.49 4.50
C PHE A 315 13.63 -26.01 5.84
N LEU A 316 12.47 -25.57 6.33
CA LEU A 316 11.89 -26.08 7.58
C LEU A 316 11.65 -27.59 7.51
N LEU A 317 11.03 -28.07 6.44
CA LEU A 317 10.78 -29.50 6.23
C LEU A 317 12.08 -30.31 6.17
N SER A 318 13.16 -29.74 5.63
CA SER A 318 14.49 -30.38 5.62
C SER A 318 15.13 -30.53 7.00
N LYS A 319 14.61 -29.82 8.01
CA LYS A 319 15.08 -29.82 9.40
C LYS A 319 14.17 -30.61 10.33
N VAL A 320 13.19 -31.34 9.79
CA VAL A 320 12.35 -32.23 10.59
C VAL A 320 13.18 -33.44 11.04
N ILE A 321 13.09 -33.78 12.33
CA ILE A 321 13.61 -35.04 12.84
C ILE A 321 12.68 -36.16 12.37
N ASP A 322 13.11 -36.93 11.38
CA ASP A 322 12.43 -38.15 10.92
C ASP A 322 13.13 -39.38 11.51
N ASN A 323 12.89 -39.62 12.79
CA ASN A 323 13.44 -40.76 13.51
C ASN A 323 12.39 -41.38 14.45
N PRO A 324 11.71 -42.45 14.01
CA PRO A 324 10.72 -43.16 14.83
C PRO A 324 11.27 -43.75 16.13
N ALA A 325 12.59 -43.90 16.29
CA ALA A 325 13.22 -44.35 17.54
C ALA A 325 13.24 -43.28 18.64
N ILE A 326 12.92 -42.03 18.30
CA ILE A 326 12.74 -40.91 19.25
C ILE A 326 11.30 -40.40 19.07
N PRO A 327 10.27 -41.15 19.54
CA PRO A 327 8.88 -40.89 19.17
C PRO A 327 8.41 -39.48 19.54
N ASN A 328 8.94 -38.91 20.63
CA ASN A 328 8.61 -37.57 21.08
C ASN A 328 9.24 -36.47 20.22
N MET A 329 10.26 -36.74 19.40
CA MET A 329 10.86 -35.75 18.48
C MET A 329 10.52 -36.04 17.01
N ASN A 330 9.95 -37.20 16.71
CA ASN A 330 9.62 -37.60 15.34
C ASN A 330 8.56 -36.67 14.71
N GLY A 331 8.88 -36.09 13.55
CA GLY A 331 8.05 -35.11 12.85
C GLY A 331 8.16 -33.68 13.39
N VAL A 332 9.12 -33.40 14.27
CA VAL A 332 9.33 -32.07 14.87
C VAL A 332 10.45 -31.34 14.16
N TYR A 333 10.23 -30.06 13.83
CA TYR A 333 11.26 -29.16 13.30
C TYR A 333 12.34 -28.88 14.34
N PHE A 334 13.60 -29.23 14.05
CA PHE A 334 14.76 -28.97 14.89
C PHE A 334 15.90 -28.34 14.09
N ASN A 335 16.31 -27.12 14.44
CA ASN A 335 17.45 -26.45 13.79
C ASN A 335 18.47 -25.87 14.78
N GLN A 336 18.12 -25.77 16.06
CA GLN A 336 18.99 -25.31 17.13
C GLN A 336 18.52 -25.84 18.48
N GLN A 337 19.46 -25.99 19.43
CA GLN A 337 19.16 -26.53 20.75
C GLN A 337 18.43 -25.51 21.65
N TRP A 338 18.91 -24.27 21.66
CA TRP A 338 18.38 -23.24 22.54
C TRP A 338 17.17 -22.58 21.87
N GLY A 339 16.02 -22.58 22.54
CA GLY A 339 14.77 -22.03 22.00
C GLY A 339 14.07 -22.90 21.00
N MET A 340 14.37 -24.20 21.02
CA MET A 340 13.79 -25.18 20.13
C MET A 340 12.26 -25.13 20.10
N ALA A 341 11.58 -25.13 21.25
CA ALA A 341 10.11 -25.16 21.26
C ALA A 341 9.49 -23.86 20.69
N GLY A 342 10.10 -22.71 20.98
CA GLY A 342 9.71 -21.44 20.37
C GLY A 342 9.91 -21.44 18.85
N ALA A 343 11.06 -21.96 18.39
CA ALA A 343 11.33 -22.12 16.97
C ALA A 343 10.31 -23.08 16.32
N THR A 344 9.94 -24.19 16.96
CA THR A 344 8.87 -25.08 16.49
C THR A 344 7.54 -24.35 16.33
N ALA A 345 7.16 -23.48 17.27
CA ALA A 345 5.95 -22.66 17.15
C ALA A 345 6.03 -21.64 16.00
N CYS A 346 7.17 -20.98 15.80
CA CYS A 346 7.40 -20.09 14.66
C CYS A 346 7.38 -20.85 13.32
N ALA A 347 7.83 -22.11 13.30
CA ALA A 347 7.78 -22.95 12.10
C ALA A 347 6.32 -23.28 11.73
N ALA A 348 5.46 -23.50 12.73
CA ALA A 348 4.03 -23.67 12.51
C ALA A 348 3.39 -22.42 11.87
N LEU A 349 3.73 -21.22 12.36
CA LEU A 349 3.26 -19.97 11.76
C LEU A 349 3.78 -19.79 10.33
N THR A 350 5.05 -20.10 10.07
CA THR A 350 5.62 -20.00 8.71
C THR A 350 4.89 -20.90 7.72
N ALA A 351 4.56 -22.14 8.13
CA ALA A 351 3.78 -23.05 7.30
C ALA A 351 2.32 -22.63 7.15
N ALA A 352 1.71 -22.05 8.18
CA ALA A 352 0.38 -21.44 8.09
C ALA A 352 0.32 -20.33 7.04
N LEU A 353 1.33 -19.45 6.99
CA LEU A 353 1.44 -18.42 5.95
C LEU A 353 1.57 -19.04 4.56
N ALA A 354 2.41 -20.07 4.40
CA ALA A 354 2.53 -20.77 3.12
C ALA A 354 1.22 -21.46 2.70
N TYR A 355 0.45 -22.02 3.64
CA TYR A 355 -0.86 -22.62 3.37
C TYR A 355 -1.87 -21.59 2.86
N ILE A 356 -1.89 -20.37 3.41
CA ILE A 356 -2.75 -19.28 2.90
C ILE A 356 -2.44 -18.98 1.44
N VAL A 357 -1.15 -18.98 1.12
CA VAL A 357 -0.66 -18.65 -0.21
C VAL A 357 -0.91 -19.79 -1.20
N ASP A 358 -0.66 -21.03 -0.80
CA ASP A 358 -0.84 -22.23 -1.61
C ASP A 358 -1.31 -23.39 -0.71
N PRO A 359 -2.64 -23.63 -0.63
CA PRO A 359 -3.23 -24.61 0.29
C PRO A 359 -2.81 -26.04 -0.05
N LYS A 360 -1.76 -26.53 0.62
CA LYS A 360 -1.29 -27.92 0.54
C LYS A 360 -1.48 -28.60 1.88
N ASP A 361 -2.00 -29.83 1.85
CA ASP A 361 -2.20 -30.65 3.07
C ASP A 361 -0.90 -30.80 3.87
N SER A 362 0.25 -30.93 3.20
CA SER A 362 1.55 -31.02 3.86
C SER A 362 1.93 -29.81 4.72
N TYR A 363 1.51 -28.60 4.34
CA TYR A 363 1.75 -27.39 5.16
C TYR A 363 0.84 -27.36 6.39
N LEU A 364 -0.42 -27.76 6.22
CA LEU A 364 -1.38 -27.88 7.32
C LEU A 364 -0.96 -28.96 8.32
N GLU A 365 -0.66 -30.16 7.84
CA GLU A 365 -0.20 -31.29 8.66
C GLU A 365 1.07 -30.94 9.43
N PHE A 366 2.03 -30.25 8.78
CA PHE A 366 3.25 -29.81 9.44
C PHE A 366 2.97 -28.80 10.54
N ALA A 367 2.14 -27.77 10.27
CA ALA A 367 1.77 -26.76 11.27
C ALA A 367 1.02 -27.38 12.46
N GLU A 368 0.08 -28.29 12.20
CA GLU A 368 -0.68 -29.01 13.21
C GLU A 368 0.21 -29.91 14.07
N LYS A 369 1.14 -30.65 13.43
CA LYS A 369 2.11 -31.48 14.14
C LYS A 369 2.97 -30.64 15.10
N GLN A 370 3.46 -29.49 14.64
CA GLN A 370 4.29 -28.61 15.47
C GLN A 370 3.49 -28.06 16.66
N LEU A 371 2.25 -27.60 16.45
CA LEU A 371 1.38 -27.09 17.52
C LEU A 371 0.97 -28.15 18.53
N LYS A 372 0.59 -29.34 18.08
CA LYS A 372 0.28 -30.48 18.96
C LYS A 372 1.49 -30.89 19.79
N TRP A 373 2.68 -30.82 19.21
CA TRP A 373 3.90 -31.12 19.94
C TRP A 373 4.21 -30.08 21.03
N VAL A 374 4.17 -28.77 20.72
CA VAL A 374 4.43 -27.72 21.73
C VAL A 374 3.41 -27.73 22.87
N SER A 375 2.15 -28.04 22.55
CA SER A 375 1.02 -28.09 23.50
C SER A 375 0.93 -29.37 24.33
N GLY A 376 1.71 -30.41 23.99
CA GLY A 376 1.65 -31.72 24.65
C GLY A 376 0.45 -32.57 24.24
N GLU A 377 -0.25 -32.20 23.17
CA GLU A 377 -1.40 -32.92 22.63
C GLU A 377 -0.99 -33.96 21.58
N ASP A 378 0.25 -33.90 21.13
CA ASP A 378 0.86 -34.96 20.35
C ASP A 378 0.88 -36.27 21.15
N ALA A 379 0.24 -37.30 20.60
CA ALA A 379 0.05 -38.56 21.28
C ALA A 379 1.36 -39.30 21.60
N ALA A 380 2.45 -38.99 20.88
CA ALA A 380 3.75 -39.62 21.06
C ALA A 380 4.58 -38.94 22.16
N SER A 381 4.53 -37.61 22.29
CA SER A 381 5.25 -36.89 23.35
C SER A 381 4.45 -36.78 24.66
N ARG A 382 3.15 -36.44 24.59
CA ARG A 382 2.27 -36.10 25.73
C ARG A 382 2.88 -35.10 26.73
N GLN A 383 3.86 -34.31 26.28
CA GLN A 383 4.59 -33.35 27.10
C GLN A 383 4.33 -31.96 26.55
N SER A 384 3.65 -31.13 27.33
CA SER A 384 3.52 -29.70 27.04
C SER A 384 4.84 -28.99 27.34
N TRP A 385 5.21 -28.06 26.48
CA TRP A 385 6.36 -27.17 26.67
C TRP A 385 5.94 -25.76 27.10
N ILE A 386 4.65 -25.59 27.42
CA ILE A 386 4.00 -24.33 27.78
C ILE A 386 3.68 -24.35 29.27
N VAL A 387 4.26 -23.42 30.02
CA VAL A 387 4.04 -23.27 31.46
C VAL A 387 2.54 -23.07 31.73
N GLY A 388 1.96 -23.86 32.63
CA GLY A 388 0.54 -23.73 33.03
C GLY A 388 -0.49 -24.21 32.00
N TYR A 389 -0.08 -24.90 30.93
CA TYR A 389 -0.98 -25.52 29.95
C TYR A 389 -0.68 -27.02 29.80
N ASN A 390 -1.72 -27.87 29.78
CA ASN A 390 -1.63 -29.34 29.63
C ASN A 390 -0.53 -30.02 30.48
N GLY A 391 -0.43 -29.64 31.76
CA GLY A 391 0.57 -30.21 32.69
C GLY A 391 2.01 -29.84 32.35
N GLY A 392 2.21 -28.69 31.68
CA GLY A 392 3.51 -28.19 31.26
C GLY A 392 4.49 -27.87 32.39
N PRO A 393 5.68 -27.36 32.04
CA PRO A 393 6.81 -27.29 32.95
C PRO A 393 6.58 -26.32 34.12
N THR A 394 7.10 -26.68 35.29
CA THR A 394 7.12 -25.82 36.49
C THR A 394 8.53 -25.32 36.84
N ALA A 395 9.57 -25.95 36.28
CA ALA A 395 10.95 -25.49 36.36
C ALA A 395 11.19 -24.49 35.22
N VAL A 396 11.36 -23.22 35.56
CA VAL A 396 11.47 -22.12 34.60
C VAL A 396 12.65 -21.23 34.99
N HIS A 397 13.58 -20.99 34.07
CA HIS A 397 14.69 -20.05 34.27
C HIS A 397 14.17 -18.61 34.17
N HIS A 398 13.50 -18.14 35.22
CA HIS A 398 12.93 -16.80 35.24
C HIS A 398 13.05 -16.16 36.62
N ARG A 399 13.78 -15.04 36.71
CA ARG A 399 14.12 -14.38 37.98
C ARG A 399 12.88 -13.92 38.76
N ASN A 400 11.94 -13.22 38.12
CA ASN A 400 10.70 -12.80 38.80
C ASN A 400 9.85 -13.99 39.25
N ALA A 401 9.79 -15.05 38.44
CA ALA A 401 9.01 -16.24 38.77
C ALA A 401 9.51 -16.88 40.07
N ILE A 402 10.82 -17.06 40.17
CA ILE A 402 11.47 -17.66 41.33
C ILE A 402 11.39 -16.73 42.54
N TRP A 403 11.63 -15.44 42.35
CA TRP A 403 11.51 -14.46 43.42
C TRP A 403 10.10 -14.39 44.01
N LYS A 404 9.06 -14.49 43.19
CA LYS A 404 7.66 -14.37 43.62
C LYS A 404 7.01 -15.70 43.97
N GLY A 405 7.56 -16.82 43.51
CA GLY A 405 6.88 -18.11 43.56
C GLY A 405 5.63 -18.15 42.67
N ILE A 406 5.59 -17.33 41.62
CA ILE A 406 4.50 -17.27 40.65
C ILE A 406 5.06 -17.74 39.31
N LEU A 407 4.39 -18.66 38.61
CA LEU A 407 4.86 -19.12 37.31
C LEU A 407 4.35 -18.19 36.19
N PRO A 408 5.17 -17.89 35.16
CA PRO A 408 4.74 -17.15 33.99
C PRO A 408 3.88 -18.07 33.11
N GLU A 409 2.60 -18.21 33.42
CA GLU A 409 1.71 -19.03 32.61
C GLU A 409 1.70 -18.58 31.14
N GLY A 410 1.75 -19.56 30.25
CA GLY A 410 1.84 -19.35 28.80
C GLY A 410 3.26 -19.25 28.26
N ALA A 411 4.29 -19.13 29.11
CA ALA A 411 5.67 -19.10 28.64
C ALA A 411 6.05 -20.43 27.96
N LEU A 412 6.67 -20.35 26.78
CA LEU A 412 7.32 -21.50 26.15
C LEU A 412 8.74 -21.61 26.69
N ILE A 413 9.06 -22.77 27.27
CA ILE A 413 10.46 -23.05 27.64
C ILE A 413 11.29 -23.41 26.41
N SER A 414 12.62 -23.32 26.52
CA SER A 414 13.55 -23.67 25.45
C SER A 414 13.29 -25.06 24.85
N GLY A 415 12.99 -26.06 25.69
CA GLY A 415 12.59 -27.40 25.25
C GLY A 415 13.75 -28.42 25.26
N PRO A 416 13.56 -29.61 24.67
CA PRO A 416 14.47 -30.73 24.80
C PRO A 416 15.63 -30.73 23.79
N ASN A 417 16.59 -31.62 24.01
CA ASN A 417 17.61 -31.98 23.03
C ASN A 417 17.02 -32.68 21.79
N ALA A 418 17.81 -32.75 20.72
CA ALA A 418 17.42 -33.48 19.50
C ALA A 418 17.10 -34.96 19.74
N ASP A 419 17.65 -35.55 20.80
CA ASP A 419 17.36 -36.92 21.25
C ASP A 419 16.12 -37.02 22.17
N GLY A 420 15.43 -35.90 22.40
CA GLY A 420 14.23 -35.81 23.23
C GLY A 420 14.50 -35.69 24.74
N THR A 421 15.75 -35.71 25.19
CA THR A 421 16.10 -35.56 26.61
C THR A 421 16.05 -34.10 27.06
N TRP A 422 15.68 -33.85 28.32
CA TRP A 422 15.71 -32.50 28.89
C TRP A 422 15.80 -32.51 30.41
N SER A 423 16.29 -31.42 30.98
CA SER A 423 16.43 -31.23 32.43
C SER A 423 15.27 -30.43 33.00
N ARG A 424 14.71 -30.90 34.12
CA ARG A 424 13.63 -30.21 34.86
C ARG A 424 14.19 -29.33 35.97
N SER A 425 15.16 -28.49 35.65
CA SER A 425 15.82 -27.61 36.61
C SER A 425 15.81 -26.19 36.08
N ALA A 426 15.33 -25.25 36.88
CA ALA A 426 15.35 -23.84 36.54
C ALA A 426 16.78 -23.29 36.39
N GLU A 427 17.78 -23.94 37.00
CA GLU A 427 19.20 -23.59 36.83
C GLU A 427 19.74 -24.03 35.47
N ASP A 428 19.03 -24.92 34.75
CA ASP A 428 19.40 -25.36 33.41
C ASP A 428 18.68 -24.51 32.35
N TYR A 429 19.20 -23.30 32.16
CA TYR A 429 18.66 -22.33 31.20
C TYR A 429 18.58 -22.89 29.77
N LYS A 430 19.45 -23.85 29.38
CA LYS A 430 19.44 -24.43 28.03
C LYS A 430 18.11 -25.14 27.71
N HIS A 431 17.45 -25.71 28.71
CA HIS A 431 16.16 -26.38 28.55
C HIS A 431 14.99 -25.55 29.08
N THR A 432 15.22 -24.69 30.08
CA THR A 432 14.14 -24.03 30.85
C THR A 432 14.05 -22.51 30.70
N GLU A 433 14.90 -21.89 29.87
CA GLU A 433 14.77 -20.47 29.48
C GLU A 433 13.42 -20.19 28.83
N VAL A 434 12.88 -19.00 29.07
CA VAL A 434 11.68 -18.47 28.42
C VAL A 434 12.02 -17.10 27.86
N ALA A 435 11.52 -16.76 26.67
CA ALA A 435 11.87 -15.50 26.01
C ALA A 435 10.74 -14.96 25.13
N LEU A 436 10.77 -13.65 24.86
CA LEU A 436 9.83 -12.98 23.96
C LEU A 436 9.74 -13.68 22.60
N ASP A 437 10.89 -13.99 22.00
CA ASP A 437 10.95 -14.57 20.65
C ASP A 437 10.42 -16.01 20.63
N TYR A 438 10.51 -16.76 21.74
CA TYR A 438 9.96 -18.11 21.82
C TYR A 438 8.43 -18.10 21.78
N ASN A 439 7.83 -17.06 22.36
CA ASN A 439 6.39 -16.89 22.44
C ASN A 439 5.79 -16.09 21.26
N ALA A 440 6.61 -15.49 20.39
CA ALA A 440 6.10 -14.57 19.38
C ALA A 440 5.25 -15.26 18.29
N GLY A 441 5.69 -16.43 17.81
CA GLY A 441 5.02 -17.14 16.72
C GLY A 441 3.77 -17.91 17.11
N ILE A 442 3.68 -18.37 18.37
CA ILE A 442 2.64 -19.31 18.79
C ILE A 442 1.21 -18.74 18.75
N PRO A 443 0.92 -17.46 19.12
CA PRO A 443 -0.44 -16.93 19.08
C PRO A 443 -0.97 -16.87 17.64
N GLY A 444 -0.10 -16.54 16.67
CA GLY A 444 -0.43 -16.53 15.25
C GLY A 444 -0.66 -17.92 14.68
N ALA A 445 0.15 -18.90 15.08
CA ALA A 445 -0.05 -20.29 14.66
C ALA A 445 -1.36 -20.88 15.23
N ILE A 446 -1.70 -20.56 16.48
CA ILE A 446 -3.00 -20.95 17.06
C ILE A 446 -4.14 -20.22 16.34
N ALA A 447 -3.97 -18.94 16.03
CA ALA A 447 -4.96 -18.14 15.31
C ALA A 447 -5.29 -18.75 13.95
N PHE A 448 -4.29 -19.26 13.23
CA PHE A 448 -4.48 -20.05 12.01
C PHE A 448 -5.39 -21.27 12.24
N MET A 449 -5.14 -22.07 13.29
CA MET A 449 -5.99 -23.24 13.57
C MET A 449 -7.42 -22.86 13.97
N LYS A 450 -7.59 -21.75 14.70
CA LYS A 450 -8.91 -21.22 15.04
C LYS A 450 -9.66 -20.74 13.81
N ASP A 451 -9.03 -19.93 12.96
CA ASP A 451 -9.65 -19.36 11.75
C ASP A 451 -10.05 -20.45 10.74
N LEU A 452 -9.20 -21.46 10.54
CA LEU A 452 -9.48 -22.58 9.63
C LEU A 452 -10.73 -23.38 10.04
N ASN A 453 -10.95 -23.50 11.34
CA ASN A 453 -12.05 -24.27 11.93
C ASN A 453 -13.27 -23.40 12.27
N ASP A 454 -13.25 -22.10 11.98
CA ASP A 454 -14.36 -21.21 12.26
C ASP A 454 -15.48 -21.35 11.20
N GLU A 455 -16.60 -21.93 11.60
CA GLU A 455 -17.80 -22.08 10.75
C GLU A 455 -18.51 -20.73 10.48
N THR A 456 -18.25 -19.72 11.30
CA THR A 456 -18.81 -18.37 11.14
C THR A 456 -18.09 -17.56 10.06
N THR A 457 -16.85 -17.92 9.74
CA THR A 457 -16.06 -17.33 8.65
C THR A 457 -16.71 -17.56 7.29
N ILE A 458 -16.66 -16.54 6.42
CA ILE A 458 -17.20 -16.60 5.06
C ILE A 458 -16.17 -17.25 4.15
N LYS A 459 -16.55 -18.35 3.51
CA LYS A 459 -15.74 -19.02 2.47
C LYS A 459 -16.16 -18.59 1.06
N VAL A 460 -15.19 -18.46 0.16
CA VAL A 460 -15.40 -18.30 -1.29
C VAL A 460 -15.41 -19.69 -1.92
N THR A 461 -16.61 -20.17 -2.26
CA THR A 461 -16.85 -21.53 -2.77
C THR A 461 -16.61 -21.63 -4.27
N SER A 462 -16.66 -20.51 -4.98
CA SER A 462 -16.22 -20.38 -6.37
C SER A 462 -15.46 -19.07 -6.50
N ALA A 463 -14.23 -19.15 -7.01
CA ALA A 463 -13.35 -18.00 -7.13
C ALA A 463 -13.98 -16.90 -7.98
N LEU A 464 -13.53 -15.67 -7.76
CA LEU A 464 -13.81 -14.54 -8.62
C LEU A 464 -13.20 -14.84 -9.99
N GLU A 465 -14.07 -15.05 -10.96
CA GLU A 465 -13.70 -15.27 -12.35
C GLU A 465 -14.17 -14.07 -13.17
N ASP A 466 -13.34 -13.69 -14.14
CA ASP A 466 -13.73 -12.89 -15.29
C ASP A 466 -13.98 -13.81 -16.49
N ASN A 467 -14.66 -13.29 -17.51
CA ASN A 467 -14.92 -14.02 -18.74
C ASN A 467 -13.83 -13.84 -19.81
N THR A 468 -12.74 -13.09 -19.52
CA THR A 468 -11.73 -12.75 -20.53
C THR A 468 -10.43 -12.20 -19.93
N ALA A 469 -9.29 -12.68 -20.43
CA ALA A 469 -7.96 -12.19 -20.05
C ALA A 469 -7.66 -10.77 -20.59
N THR A 470 -8.34 -10.33 -21.65
CA THR A 470 -8.21 -8.98 -22.22
C THR A 470 -9.57 -8.40 -22.63
N VAL A 471 -9.71 -7.08 -22.67
CA VAL A 471 -10.98 -6.43 -23.07
C VAL A 471 -10.78 -5.18 -23.92
N ASP A 472 -11.52 -5.09 -25.02
CA ASP A 472 -11.61 -3.91 -25.87
C ASP A 472 -12.97 -3.22 -25.68
N PHE A 473 -13.03 -2.29 -24.72
CA PHE A 473 -14.23 -1.51 -24.47
C PHE A 473 -14.60 -0.58 -25.65
N ALA A 474 -13.65 -0.23 -26.52
CA ALA A 474 -13.91 0.61 -27.70
C ALA A 474 -14.80 -0.12 -28.72
N SER A 475 -14.66 -1.44 -28.83
CA SER A 475 -15.51 -2.30 -29.66
C SER A 475 -16.91 -2.58 -29.06
N GLY A 476 -17.14 -2.14 -27.81
CA GLY A 476 -18.39 -2.35 -27.08
C GLY A 476 -18.40 -3.60 -26.20
N GLU A 477 -17.25 -4.25 -26.00
CA GLU A 477 -17.11 -5.37 -25.06
C GLU A 477 -17.36 -4.94 -23.61
N SER A 478 -17.46 -5.95 -22.74
CA SER A 478 -17.71 -5.80 -21.32
C SER A 478 -17.18 -7.02 -20.58
N VAL A 479 -16.76 -6.83 -19.33
CA VAL A 479 -16.29 -7.89 -18.45
C VAL A 479 -17.42 -8.33 -17.54
N GLN A 480 -17.65 -9.64 -17.42
CA GLN A 480 -18.56 -10.23 -16.46
C GLN A 480 -17.71 -10.84 -15.33
N TYR A 481 -17.87 -10.33 -14.12
CA TYR A 481 -17.29 -10.92 -12.93
C TYR A 481 -18.33 -11.79 -12.22
N SER A 482 -17.94 -12.99 -11.79
CA SER A 482 -18.77 -13.85 -10.95
C SER A 482 -17.98 -14.55 -9.85
N ALA A 483 -18.60 -14.72 -8.67
CA ALA A 483 -18.07 -15.50 -7.56
C ALA A 483 -19.22 -16.09 -6.72
N GLN A 484 -18.94 -17.14 -5.93
CA GLN A 484 -19.90 -17.71 -4.98
C GLN A 484 -19.33 -17.70 -3.56
N LEU A 485 -20.20 -17.34 -2.61
CA LEU A 485 -19.92 -17.27 -1.19
C LEU A 485 -20.73 -18.34 -0.46
N SER A 486 -20.14 -18.90 0.60
CA SER A 486 -20.75 -19.93 1.45
C SER A 486 -22.07 -19.52 2.11
N LYS A 487 -22.32 -18.23 2.30
CA LYS A 487 -23.55 -17.68 2.89
C LYS A 487 -23.81 -16.26 2.39
N ALA A 488 -25.04 -15.76 2.58
CA ALA A 488 -25.41 -14.42 2.14
C ALA A 488 -24.81 -13.34 3.05
N VAL A 489 -24.06 -12.40 2.46
CA VAL A 489 -23.39 -11.29 3.16
C VAL A 489 -23.32 -10.05 2.28
N SER A 490 -23.02 -8.89 2.89
CA SER A 490 -22.61 -7.71 2.14
C SER A 490 -21.23 -7.95 1.51
N TRP A 491 -21.08 -7.55 0.26
CA TRP A 491 -19.84 -7.66 -0.47
C TRP A 491 -19.58 -6.43 -1.31
N ARG A 492 -18.32 -6.20 -1.62
CA ARG A 492 -17.85 -5.11 -2.47
C ARG A 492 -16.81 -5.62 -3.46
N LEU A 493 -16.97 -5.36 -4.75
CA LEU A 493 -15.95 -5.62 -5.76
C LEU A 493 -15.28 -4.30 -6.15
N VAL A 494 -13.97 -4.20 -5.96
CA VAL A 494 -13.17 -3.04 -6.34
C VAL A 494 -12.28 -3.41 -7.51
N ILE A 495 -12.39 -2.68 -8.61
CA ILE A 495 -11.60 -2.86 -9.83
C ILE A 495 -10.64 -1.68 -9.92
N SER A 496 -9.34 -1.93 -10.07
CA SER A 496 -8.32 -0.88 -10.13
C SER A 496 -7.32 -1.10 -11.26
N GLY A 497 -6.95 -0.03 -11.97
CA GLY A 497 -5.90 -0.05 -13.01
C GLY A 497 -4.53 0.29 -12.44
N ASP A 498 -3.51 -0.50 -12.79
CA ASP A 498 -2.13 -0.34 -12.29
C ASP A 498 -1.44 0.95 -12.76
N LYS A 499 -1.63 1.35 -14.03
CA LYS A 499 -1.03 2.55 -14.62
C LYS A 499 -1.92 3.76 -14.43
N SER A 500 -3.23 3.59 -14.63
CA SER A 500 -4.18 4.70 -14.51
C SER A 500 -4.47 5.13 -13.07
N GLY A 501 -4.33 4.21 -12.11
CA GLY A 501 -4.87 4.38 -10.76
C GLY A 501 -6.40 4.52 -10.74
N ALA A 502 -7.08 4.25 -11.85
CA ALA A 502 -8.53 4.36 -11.94
C ALA A 502 -9.21 3.30 -11.07
N VAL A 503 -10.36 3.63 -10.51
CA VAL A 503 -11.12 2.74 -9.63
C VAL A 503 -12.57 2.67 -10.06
N LYS A 504 -13.11 1.45 -10.07
CA LYS A 504 -14.54 1.18 -10.17
C LYS A 504 -14.98 0.30 -9.00
N GLU A 505 -16.09 0.64 -8.37
CA GLU A 505 -16.63 -0.10 -7.23
C GLU A 505 -18.05 -0.60 -7.51
N PHE A 506 -18.31 -1.85 -7.14
CA PHE A 506 -19.65 -2.43 -7.07
C PHE A 506 -19.90 -2.93 -5.65
N THR A 507 -21.13 -2.77 -5.17
CA THR A 507 -21.56 -3.30 -3.88
C THR A 507 -22.82 -4.14 -4.04
N GLY A 508 -22.98 -5.17 -3.21
CA GLY A 508 -24.21 -5.95 -3.16
C GLY A 508 -24.36 -6.72 -1.86
N THR A 509 -25.48 -7.45 -1.76
CA THR A 509 -25.77 -8.33 -0.63
C THR A 509 -26.30 -9.66 -1.18
N GLY A 510 -25.77 -10.77 -0.70
CA GLY A 510 -26.17 -12.11 -1.13
C GLY A 510 -25.02 -13.11 -1.07
N SER A 511 -25.29 -14.35 -1.48
CA SER A 511 -24.26 -15.40 -1.59
C SER A 511 -23.65 -15.49 -2.98
N THR A 512 -24.14 -14.70 -3.94
CA THR A 512 -23.67 -14.68 -5.32
C THR A 512 -23.21 -13.28 -5.69
N VAL A 513 -22.00 -13.19 -6.24
CA VAL A 513 -21.48 -12.00 -6.88
C VAL A 513 -21.64 -12.19 -8.38
N SER A 514 -22.30 -11.24 -9.04
CA SER A 514 -22.45 -11.22 -10.49
C SER A 514 -22.58 -9.78 -10.94
N VAL A 515 -21.52 -9.23 -11.52
CA VAL A 515 -21.48 -7.83 -11.95
C VAL A 515 -20.89 -7.72 -13.35
N LYS A 516 -21.51 -6.84 -14.15
CA LYS A 516 -21.06 -6.54 -15.51
C LYS A 516 -20.42 -5.18 -15.52
N TRP A 517 -19.18 -5.11 -15.98
CA TRP A 517 -18.38 -3.90 -16.08
C TRP A 517 -18.10 -3.54 -17.54
N ASN A 518 -18.26 -2.26 -17.89
CA ASN A 518 -18.20 -1.78 -19.29
C ASN A 518 -17.07 -0.78 -19.53
N GLY A 519 -16.07 -0.75 -18.63
CA GLY A 519 -14.91 0.14 -18.71
C GLY A 519 -15.11 1.51 -18.07
N ASP A 520 -16.26 1.76 -17.45
CA ASP A 520 -16.48 2.97 -16.67
C ASP A 520 -15.66 3.00 -15.38
N ALA A 521 -15.42 4.19 -14.84
CA ALA A 521 -14.70 4.38 -13.58
C ALA A 521 -15.49 5.32 -12.67
N ASP A 522 -15.45 5.07 -11.37
CA ASP A 522 -15.99 5.97 -10.35
C ASP A 522 -14.94 7.03 -9.96
N GLN A 523 -13.66 6.69 -10.04
CA GLN A 523 -12.51 7.58 -9.82
C GLN A 523 -11.50 7.44 -10.95
N GLY A 524 -11.04 8.57 -11.50
CA GLY A 524 -10.10 8.60 -12.62
C GLY A 524 -10.71 8.09 -13.94
N GLY A 525 -9.91 7.39 -14.74
CA GLY A 525 -10.37 6.69 -15.95
C GLY A 525 -9.33 5.69 -16.41
N PHE A 526 -9.78 4.47 -16.73
CA PHE A 526 -8.90 3.40 -17.17
C PHE A 526 -8.19 3.75 -18.48
N ALA A 527 -6.94 3.31 -18.60
CA ALA A 527 -6.07 3.57 -19.73
C ALA A 527 -5.81 2.30 -20.57
N LEU A 528 -5.27 2.53 -21.77
CA LEU A 528 -4.91 1.48 -22.70
C LEU A 528 -3.73 0.71 -22.12
N TYR A 529 -3.82 -0.61 -22.12
CA TYR A 529 -2.88 -1.55 -21.51
C TYR A 529 -2.78 -1.44 -19.99
N ASP A 530 -3.78 -0.89 -19.30
CA ASP A 530 -3.89 -1.08 -17.85
C ASP A 530 -3.96 -2.57 -17.54
N GLN A 531 -3.10 -3.03 -16.63
CA GLN A 531 -3.32 -4.28 -15.91
C GLN A 531 -4.34 -3.97 -14.81
N VAL A 532 -5.53 -4.52 -14.99
CA VAL A 532 -6.66 -4.30 -14.10
C VAL A 532 -6.70 -5.43 -13.08
N CYS A 533 -6.76 -5.07 -11.81
CA CYS A 533 -7.00 -5.98 -10.70
C CYS A 533 -8.41 -5.75 -10.14
N ALA A 534 -9.26 -6.77 -10.24
CA ALA A 534 -10.55 -6.82 -9.58
C ALA A 534 -10.42 -7.62 -8.28
N LYS A 535 -10.77 -7.00 -7.15
CA LYS A 535 -10.67 -7.57 -5.81
C LYS A 535 -12.02 -7.57 -5.11
N LEU A 536 -12.48 -8.76 -4.76
CA LEU A 536 -13.69 -8.97 -3.96
C LEU A 536 -13.37 -8.81 -2.47
N HIS A 537 -14.07 -7.90 -1.82
CA HIS A 537 -14.02 -7.64 -0.40
C HIS A 537 -15.30 -8.17 0.26
N VAL A 538 -15.11 -9.01 1.26
CA VAL A 538 -16.18 -9.60 2.06
C VAL A 538 -15.75 -9.52 3.53
N ASP A 539 -16.64 -9.02 4.38
CA ASP A 539 -16.39 -8.96 5.81
C ASP A 539 -16.38 -10.37 6.41
N ASN A 540 -15.51 -10.58 7.39
CA ASN A 540 -15.31 -11.88 8.04
C ASN A 540 -14.98 -13.03 7.05
N MET A 541 -14.30 -12.71 5.95
CA MET A 541 -13.86 -13.72 4.98
C MET A 541 -12.63 -14.48 5.47
N SER A 542 -12.63 -15.77 5.17
CA SER A 542 -11.49 -16.67 5.33
C SER A 542 -10.26 -16.11 4.62
N VAL A 543 -9.16 -15.96 5.36
CA VAL A 543 -7.89 -15.50 4.78
C VAL A 543 -7.37 -16.48 3.72
N TYR A 544 -7.73 -17.78 3.81
CA TYR A 544 -7.39 -18.83 2.83
C TYR A 544 -8.00 -18.60 1.45
N ASP A 545 -9.10 -17.85 1.40
CA ASP A 545 -9.79 -17.55 0.15
C ASP A 545 -9.32 -16.24 -0.49
N THR A 546 -8.28 -15.59 0.07
CA THR A 546 -7.74 -14.33 -0.46
C THR A 546 -7.37 -14.43 -1.95
N LYS A 547 -6.73 -15.52 -2.40
CA LYS A 547 -6.46 -15.73 -3.85
C LYS A 547 -7.73 -15.83 -4.67
N LYS A 548 -8.76 -16.47 -4.13
CA LYS A 548 -10.05 -16.66 -4.81
C LYS A 548 -10.83 -15.36 -4.96
N THR A 549 -10.39 -14.25 -4.36
CA THR A 549 -11.06 -12.96 -4.49
C THR A 549 -10.48 -12.04 -5.56
N ILE A 550 -9.44 -12.48 -6.26
CA ILE A 550 -8.69 -11.63 -7.19
C ILE A 550 -8.82 -12.17 -8.61
N ALA A 551 -9.17 -11.30 -9.54
CA ALA A 551 -9.17 -11.54 -10.98
C ALA A 551 -8.38 -10.43 -11.68
N ASN A 552 -7.56 -10.77 -12.69
CA ASN A 552 -6.73 -9.81 -13.39
C ASN A 552 -6.94 -9.90 -14.90
N LEU A 553 -6.97 -8.75 -15.58
CA LEU A 553 -7.08 -8.67 -17.04
C LEU A 553 -6.33 -7.46 -17.59
N GLU A 554 -6.10 -7.41 -18.90
CA GLU A 554 -5.55 -6.24 -19.59
C GLU A 554 -6.59 -5.50 -20.44
N ILE A 555 -6.62 -4.18 -20.37
CA ILE A 555 -7.44 -3.36 -21.28
C ILE A 555 -6.71 -3.18 -22.61
N THR A 556 -7.26 -3.68 -23.72
CA THR A 556 -6.69 -3.55 -25.07
C THR A 556 -7.42 -2.52 -25.94
N GLY A 557 -8.52 -1.94 -25.44
CA GLY A 557 -9.17 -0.79 -26.04
C GLY A 557 -10.05 -0.02 -25.06
N ILE A 558 -10.03 1.31 -25.14
CA ILE A 558 -10.75 2.20 -24.22
C ILE A 558 -12.01 2.75 -24.89
N LYS A 559 -13.13 2.70 -24.17
CA LYS A 559 -14.34 3.42 -24.54
C LYS A 559 -14.28 4.87 -24.09
N PHE A 560 -14.27 5.81 -25.02
CA PHE A 560 -14.40 7.23 -24.69
C PHE A 560 -15.85 7.55 -24.30
N SER A 561 -16.04 8.10 -23.10
CA SER A 561 -17.34 8.64 -22.71
C SER A 561 -17.62 9.91 -23.54
N PRO A 562 -18.84 10.10 -24.05
CA PRO A 562 -19.23 11.34 -24.72
C PRO A 562 -19.23 12.51 -23.73
N PHE A 563 -18.98 13.71 -24.24
CA PHE A 563 -18.96 14.95 -23.46
C PHE A 563 -20.28 15.19 -22.72
N LYS A 564 -20.18 15.60 -21.46
CA LYS A 564 -21.30 16.05 -20.63
C LYS A 564 -21.40 17.57 -20.67
N SER A 565 -22.56 18.11 -20.30
CA SER A 565 -22.77 19.56 -20.21
C SER A 565 -21.94 20.25 -19.12
N THR A 566 -21.36 19.48 -18.19
CA THR A 566 -20.48 19.94 -17.11
C THR A 566 -19.00 19.95 -17.49
N ASP A 567 -18.65 19.43 -18.67
CA ASP A 567 -17.27 19.44 -19.17
C ASP A 567 -16.97 20.79 -19.83
N VAL A 568 -15.83 21.38 -19.49
CA VAL A 568 -15.40 22.66 -20.05
C VAL A 568 -14.30 22.42 -21.06
N LEU A 569 -14.61 22.73 -22.32
CA LEU A 569 -13.63 22.74 -23.39
C LEU A 569 -12.66 23.90 -23.21
N VAL A 570 -11.39 23.58 -23.02
CA VAL A 570 -10.30 24.54 -22.86
C VAL A 570 -9.75 24.93 -24.22
N ASP A 571 -9.38 23.95 -25.03
CA ASP A 571 -8.73 24.19 -26.31
C ASP A 571 -8.94 23.05 -27.30
N VAL A 572 -8.95 23.38 -28.59
CA VAL A 572 -8.98 22.43 -29.73
C VAL A 572 -7.98 22.82 -30.81
N PHE A 573 -7.26 23.94 -30.67
CA PHE A 573 -6.23 24.43 -31.60
C PHE A 573 -6.66 24.63 -33.08
N ASP A 574 -7.93 24.37 -33.41
CA ASP A 574 -8.52 24.53 -34.74
C ASP A 574 -8.43 25.99 -35.23
N ASP A 575 -8.61 26.95 -34.32
CA ASP A 575 -8.49 28.40 -34.57
C ASP A 575 -7.06 28.82 -34.95
N GLY A 576 -6.06 28.03 -34.55
CA GLY A 576 -4.68 28.22 -34.92
C GLY A 576 -3.95 29.32 -34.21
N ASP A 577 -4.40 29.67 -33.02
CA ASP A 577 -3.60 30.45 -32.11
C ASP A 577 -3.07 29.57 -30.96
N TYR A 578 -2.59 30.24 -29.92
CA TYR A 578 -2.06 29.62 -28.71
C TYR A 578 -2.81 30.16 -27.48
N VAL A 579 -4.03 30.66 -27.69
CA VAL A 579 -4.90 31.26 -26.69
C VAL A 579 -6.07 30.31 -26.48
N ASN A 580 -6.18 29.74 -25.29
CA ASN A 580 -7.31 28.87 -24.98
C ASN A 580 -8.63 29.65 -24.91
N LYS A 581 -9.75 28.94 -24.87
CA LYS A 581 -11.10 29.53 -24.85
C LYS A 581 -11.40 30.37 -23.60
N GLN A 582 -10.58 30.27 -22.55
CA GLN A 582 -10.68 31.08 -21.33
C GLN A 582 -9.72 32.29 -21.35
N GLY A 583 -9.02 32.52 -22.47
CA GLY A 583 -8.13 33.67 -22.69
C GLY A 583 -6.71 33.48 -22.14
N GLY A 584 -6.42 32.32 -21.57
CA GLY A 584 -5.07 31.95 -21.16
C GLY A 584 -4.22 31.48 -22.34
N VAL A 585 -2.91 31.39 -22.12
CA VAL A 585 -1.92 31.22 -23.20
C VAL A 585 -1.04 30.00 -23.02
N TRP A 586 -0.79 29.29 -24.12
CA TRP A 586 0.23 28.26 -24.25
C TRP A 586 1.60 28.90 -24.47
N LYS A 587 2.60 28.41 -23.73
CA LYS A 587 3.98 28.91 -23.73
C LYS A 587 4.97 27.76 -23.64
N LEU A 588 6.10 27.91 -24.32
CA LEU A 588 7.25 27.00 -24.21
C LEU A 588 8.04 27.35 -22.94
N PHE A 589 8.64 26.35 -22.30
CA PHE A 589 9.62 26.55 -21.24
C PHE A 589 10.72 25.50 -21.31
N ASP A 590 11.91 25.84 -20.79
CA ASP A 590 13.08 24.98 -20.82
C ASP A 590 13.95 25.17 -19.56
N ASP A 591 15.00 24.36 -19.48
CA ASP A 591 15.95 24.31 -18.39
C ASP A 591 17.17 25.23 -18.60
N LYS A 592 17.19 26.10 -19.62
CA LYS A 592 18.37 26.93 -19.93
C LYS A 592 18.71 27.90 -18.83
N ALA A 593 17.69 28.46 -18.15
CA ALA A 593 17.88 29.35 -17.00
C ALA A 593 18.56 28.64 -15.81
N PHE A 594 18.58 27.31 -15.81
CA PHE A 594 19.15 26.46 -14.76
C PHE A 594 20.46 25.80 -15.20
N GLY A 595 21.06 26.25 -16.31
CA GLY A 595 22.30 25.69 -16.85
C GLY A 595 22.10 24.48 -17.78
N GLY A 596 20.86 24.11 -18.06
CA GLY A 596 20.51 23.08 -19.02
C GLY A 596 20.68 23.52 -20.47
N ASN A 597 20.48 22.57 -21.38
CA ASN A 597 20.57 22.79 -22.82
C ASN A 597 19.44 22.09 -23.58
N SER A 598 18.37 21.73 -22.89
CA SER A 598 17.15 21.20 -23.50
C SER A 598 16.49 22.29 -24.36
N SER A 599 15.70 21.88 -25.34
CA SER A 599 15.13 22.81 -26.34
C SER A 599 13.81 22.30 -26.90
N THR A 600 12.93 23.23 -27.29
CA THR A 600 11.67 22.92 -27.97
C THR A 600 11.73 23.28 -29.45
N TYR A 601 11.00 22.53 -30.28
CA TYR A 601 10.66 22.94 -31.65
C TYR A 601 9.14 22.86 -31.86
N PRO A 602 8.49 23.92 -32.38
CA PRO A 602 9.08 25.21 -32.77
C PRO A 602 9.64 25.99 -31.56
N THR A 603 10.44 27.03 -31.84
CA THR A 603 10.96 27.93 -30.80
C THR A 603 9.94 28.98 -30.34
N THR A 604 8.81 29.09 -31.05
CA THR A 604 7.66 29.96 -30.74
C THR A 604 6.36 29.25 -31.10
N LEU A 605 5.26 29.51 -30.38
CA LEU A 605 3.93 28.99 -30.70
C LEU A 605 3.14 30.01 -31.56
N PRO A 606 2.22 29.55 -32.43
CA PRO A 606 1.75 28.17 -32.62
C PRO A 606 2.56 27.39 -33.68
N ALA A 607 2.66 26.06 -33.53
CA ALA A 607 2.99 25.15 -34.63
C ALA A 607 1.83 24.17 -34.84
N LYS A 608 1.23 24.26 -36.02
CA LYS A 608 0.26 23.27 -36.49
C LYS A 608 0.96 22.12 -37.19
N ASN A 609 0.45 20.91 -37.00
CA ASN A 609 0.84 19.79 -37.84
C ASN A 609 0.21 19.96 -39.24
N SER A 610 1.05 20.07 -40.28
CA SER A 610 0.61 20.17 -41.69
C SER A 610 1.05 18.95 -42.52
N SER A 611 1.74 17.98 -41.93
CA SER A 611 2.53 16.98 -42.66
C SER A 611 1.80 15.69 -43.05
N GLU A 612 0.56 15.46 -42.61
CA GLU A 612 -0.16 14.19 -42.86
C GLU A 612 -1.45 14.32 -43.68
N GLY A 613 -1.69 15.46 -44.36
CA GLY A 613 -2.96 15.69 -45.08
C GLY A 613 -4.17 15.97 -44.16
N GLU A 614 -3.93 15.96 -42.84
CA GLU A 614 -4.85 16.35 -41.78
C GLU A 614 -4.65 17.84 -41.46
N SER A 615 -5.28 18.74 -42.22
CA SER A 615 -5.11 20.18 -41.99
C SER A 615 -5.78 20.61 -40.67
N GLY A 616 -4.99 20.86 -39.62
CA GLY A 616 -5.41 21.68 -38.48
C GLY A 616 -5.55 21.01 -37.11
N LEU A 617 -5.30 19.71 -36.96
CA LEU A 617 -5.75 18.91 -35.80
C LEU A 617 -4.90 19.01 -34.51
N GLY A 618 -4.24 20.14 -34.20
CA GLY A 618 -3.55 20.27 -32.90
C GLY A 618 -2.24 21.05 -32.85
N LEU A 619 -1.76 21.25 -31.61
CA LEU A 619 -0.48 21.87 -31.28
C LEU A 619 0.65 20.84 -31.32
N ASN A 620 1.56 20.96 -32.29
CA ASN A 620 2.71 20.07 -32.43
C ASN A 620 3.96 20.67 -31.78
N VAL A 621 4.57 19.93 -30.85
CA VAL A 621 5.80 20.33 -30.15
C VAL A 621 6.75 19.15 -29.99
N ILE A 622 8.00 19.37 -30.36
CA ILE A 622 9.12 18.46 -30.12
C ILE A 622 9.87 18.94 -28.88
N LEU A 623 9.90 18.10 -27.87
CA LEU A 623 10.60 18.30 -26.60
C LEU A 623 11.94 17.56 -26.65
N TYR A 624 13.01 18.32 -26.86
CA TYR A 624 14.37 17.77 -26.99
C TYR A 624 15.12 17.92 -25.67
N ALA A 625 15.26 16.83 -24.92
CA ALA A 625 15.94 16.81 -23.64
C ALA A 625 17.44 16.52 -23.80
N LYS A 626 18.29 17.20 -23.03
CA LYS A 626 19.76 17.02 -23.10
C LYS A 626 20.37 16.88 -21.72
N THR A 627 21.37 16.01 -21.60
CA THR A 627 21.89 15.47 -20.33
C THR A 627 22.88 16.37 -19.58
N LYS A 628 22.87 17.70 -19.77
CA LYS A 628 23.80 18.57 -19.02
C LYS A 628 23.42 18.74 -17.54
N LEU A 629 22.13 18.58 -17.24
CA LEU A 629 21.63 18.54 -15.87
C LEU A 629 21.43 17.10 -15.44
N GLU A 630 21.53 16.86 -14.13
CA GLU A 630 21.15 15.59 -13.53
C GLU A 630 19.67 15.25 -13.81
N TYR A 631 18.82 16.29 -13.82
CA TYR A 631 17.39 16.20 -14.14
C TYR A 631 17.02 17.25 -15.19
N PRO A 632 17.27 17.00 -16.49
CA PRO A 632 16.91 17.94 -17.54
C PRO A 632 15.40 18.09 -17.64
N PHE A 633 14.93 19.23 -18.11
CA PHE A 633 13.49 19.42 -18.35
C PHE A 633 13.20 20.39 -19.49
N VAL A 634 12.14 20.07 -20.22
CA VAL A 634 11.64 20.91 -21.30
C VAL A 634 10.16 20.62 -21.49
N GLY A 635 9.37 21.63 -21.85
CA GLY A 635 7.94 21.43 -21.95
C GLY A 635 7.17 22.60 -22.52
N ILE A 636 5.86 22.44 -22.45
CA ILE A 636 4.89 23.50 -22.71
C ILE A 636 3.98 23.68 -21.51
N LYS A 637 3.50 24.90 -21.30
CA LYS A 637 2.52 25.18 -20.27
C LYS A 637 1.41 26.07 -20.76
N MET A 638 0.21 25.83 -20.24
CA MET A 638 -1.01 26.58 -20.53
C MET A 638 -1.48 27.25 -19.26
N THR A 639 -1.63 28.57 -19.31
CA THR A 639 -2.29 29.34 -18.24
C THR A 639 -3.79 29.30 -18.43
N PHE A 640 -4.58 29.30 -17.34
CA PHE A 640 -6.04 29.18 -17.44
C PHE A 640 -6.77 30.50 -17.73
N ASN A 641 -6.08 31.64 -17.60
CA ASN A 641 -6.60 32.98 -17.83
C ASN A 641 -5.51 33.91 -18.39
N SER A 642 -5.93 35.07 -18.89
CA SER A 642 -5.05 36.00 -19.61
C SER A 642 -4.01 36.70 -18.73
N ASP A 643 -4.28 36.86 -17.43
CA ASP A 643 -3.38 37.51 -16.49
C ASP A 643 -2.47 36.53 -15.72
N SER A 644 -2.56 35.23 -16.03
CA SER A 644 -1.80 34.16 -15.38
C SER A 644 -2.04 34.07 -13.87
N SER A 645 -3.14 34.63 -13.36
CA SER A 645 -3.52 34.54 -11.96
C SER A 645 -4.03 33.13 -11.61
N ALA A 646 -3.92 32.74 -10.35
CA ALA A 646 -4.41 31.45 -9.88
C ALA A 646 -5.92 31.32 -10.10
N VAL A 647 -6.34 30.12 -10.51
CA VAL A 647 -7.74 29.71 -10.61
C VAL A 647 -8.02 28.54 -9.67
N SER A 648 -9.27 28.44 -9.22
CA SER A 648 -9.76 27.21 -8.60
C SER A 648 -10.42 26.34 -9.66
N LEU A 649 -9.96 25.10 -9.77
CA LEU A 649 -10.62 24.04 -10.54
C LEU A 649 -11.70 23.33 -9.68
N GLY A 650 -11.87 23.71 -8.42
CA GLY A 650 -12.88 23.17 -7.52
C GLY A 650 -12.84 21.64 -7.42
N GLN A 651 -14.01 21.01 -7.61
CA GLN A 651 -14.19 19.56 -7.64
C GLN A 651 -14.10 18.95 -9.05
N ALA A 652 -13.40 19.62 -9.98
CA ALA A 652 -13.11 19.04 -11.28
C ALA A 652 -12.48 17.65 -11.10
N LYS A 653 -12.98 16.67 -11.85
CA LYS A 653 -12.55 15.28 -11.68
C LYS A 653 -11.26 14.98 -12.42
N SER A 654 -11.11 15.55 -13.60
CA SER A 654 -9.98 15.22 -14.46
C SER A 654 -9.66 16.33 -15.46
N ILE A 655 -8.43 16.30 -15.97
CA ILE A 655 -8.05 16.99 -17.20
C ILE A 655 -7.92 15.93 -18.29
N VAL A 656 -8.57 16.17 -19.43
CA VAL A 656 -8.57 15.25 -20.56
C VAL A 656 -8.00 15.95 -21.77
N PHE A 657 -7.17 15.24 -22.52
CA PHE A 657 -6.72 15.71 -23.83
C PHE A 657 -6.41 14.54 -24.76
N ASP A 658 -6.50 14.83 -26.05
CA ASP A 658 -6.06 13.96 -27.11
C ASP A 658 -4.59 14.25 -27.42
N TYR A 659 -3.80 13.20 -27.62
CA TYR A 659 -2.42 13.32 -28.01
C TYR A 659 -2.02 12.24 -29.01
N LYS A 660 -1.06 12.58 -29.86
CA LYS A 660 -0.38 11.66 -30.77
C LYS A 660 1.11 11.91 -30.68
N CYS A 661 1.89 10.83 -30.71
CA CYS A 661 3.34 10.93 -30.77
C CYS A 661 3.90 10.31 -32.06
N ALA A 662 5.03 10.84 -32.52
CA ALA A 662 5.67 10.34 -33.75
C ALA A 662 6.27 8.93 -33.61
N LYS A 663 6.49 8.45 -32.38
CA LYS A 663 7.03 7.12 -32.07
C LYS A 663 6.31 6.53 -30.86
N ALA A 664 6.14 5.22 -30.87
CA ALA A 664 5.75 4.44 -29.69
C ALA A 664 6.98 4.20 -28.80
N GLY A 665 6.76 4.00 -27.50
CA GLY A 665 7.85 3.87 -26.53
C GLY A 665 8.42 5.25 -26.20
N GLY A 666 8.10 5.74 -25.00
CA GLY A 666 8.43 7.07 -24.53
C GLY A 666 7.44 7.49 -23.46
N THR A 667 7.80 8.51 -22.67
CA THR A 667 6.94 9.03 -21.59
C THR A 667 7.05 10.55 -21.50
N PHE A 668 5.98 11.18 -21.05
CA PHE A 668 5.97 12.58 -20.65
C PHE A 668 5.12 12.73 -19.41
N TYR A 669 5.19 13.90 -18.79
CA TYR A 669 4.53 14.18 -17.53
C TYR A 669 3.55 15.32 -17.72
N VAL A 670 2.42 15.25 -17.01
CA VAL A 670 1.47 16.34 -16.95
C VAL A 670 1.37 16.82 -15.51
N GLU A 671 1.73 18.07 -15.26
CA GLU A 671 1.80 18.67 -13.93
C GLU A 671 0.84 19.85 -13.80
N LEU A 672 0.39 20.12 -12.57
CA LEU A 672 -0.32 21.35 -12.24
C LEU A 672 0.58 22.32 -11.47
N GLU A 673 0.85 23.46 -12.08
CA GLU A 673 1.55 24.58 -11.45
C GLU A 673 0.62 25.23 -10.43
N GLN A 674 1.06 25.35 -9.17
CA GLN A 674 0.29 25.95 -8.08
C GLN A 674 1.07 27.12 -7.47
N THR A 675 0.39 28.19 -7.03
CA THR A 675 1.08 29.38 -6.47
C THR A 675 1.86 29.13 -5.19
N ASP A 676 1.41 28.14 -4.41
CA ASP A 676 1.94 27.78 -3.09
C ASP A 676 3.11 26.78 -3.17
N ILE A 677 3.43 26.27 -4.37
CA ILE A 677 4.60 25.42 -4.61
C ILE A 677 5.73 26.29 -5.20
N THR A 678 6.71 26.66 -4.37
CA THR A 678 7.80 27.57 -4.77
C THR A 678 9.08 26.85 -5.23
N ASP A 679 9.20 25.56 -4.96
CA ASP A 679 10.35 24.69 -5.27
C ASP A 679 10.21 23.99 -6.63
N SER A 680 9.12 24.27 -7.36
CA SER A 680 8.76 23.59 -8.62
C SER A 680 8.53 22.08 -8.48
N ALA A 681 8.24 21.58 -7.28
CA ALA A 681 7.88 20.19 -6.99
C ALA A 681 6.38 19.94 -7.21
N TYR A 682 5.90 20.26 -8.41
CA TYR A 682 4.49 20.11 -8.75
C TYR A 682 4.06 18.65 -8.81
N TYR A 683 2.82 18.42 -8.38
CA TYR A 683 2.16 17.12 -8.52
C TYR A 683 1.86 16.86 -9.99
N GLY A 684 2.23 15.67 -10.46
CA GLY A 684 2.05 15.32 -11.85
C GLY A 684 1.75 13.85 -12.09
N TYR A 685 1.23 13.60 -13.29
CA TYR A 685 0.83 12.31 -13.79
C TYR A 685 1.77 11.88 -14.92
N LYS A 686 2.26 10.64 -14.89
CA LYS A 686 3.14 10.09 -15.93
C LYS A 686 2.30 9.49 -17.05
N VAL A 687 2.46 10.01 -18.26
CA VAL A 687 1.79 9.52 -19.47
C VAL A 687 2.76 8.68 -20.29
N MET A 688 2.36 7.44 -20.58
CA MET A 688 3.09 6.53 -21.47
C MET A 688 2.66 6.75 -22.92
N VAL A 689 3.55 6.48 -23.87
CA VAL A 689 3.23 6.52 -25.31
C VAL A 689 3.09 5.10 -25.87
N PRO A 690 1.86 4.54 -25.90
CA PRO A 690 1.66 3.14 -26.26
C PRO A 690 1.85 2.87 -27.75
N ASN A 691 1.46 3.81 -28.60
CA ASN A 691 1.44 3.68 -30.04
C ASN A 691 1.58 5.07 -30.69
N THR A 692 1.59 5.11 -32.02
CA THR A 692 1.66 6.36 -32.80
C THR A 692 0.31 6.88 -33.27
N ALA A 693 -0.80 6.27 -32.83
CA ALA A 693 -2.15 6.74 -33.14
C ALA A 693 -2.56 7.90 -32.20
N TRP A 694 -3.72 8.50 -32.46
CA TRP A 694 -4.36 9.40 -31.50
C TRP A 694 -4.81 8.60 -30.27
N ASN A 695 -4.43 9.09 -29.10
CA ASN A 695 -4.78 8.53 -27.80
C ASN A 695 -5.44 9.64 -26.99
N ARG A 696 -6.47 9.31 -26.21
CA ARG A 696 -7.02 10.23 -25.21
C ARG A 696 -6.51 9.81 -23.83
N VAL A 697 -5.98 10.76 -23.08
CA VAL A 697 -5.59 10.55 -21.68
C VAL A 697 -6.49 11.34 -20.76
N ARG A 698 -6.86 10.73 -19.63
CA ARG A 698 -7.66 11.34 -18.56
C ARG A 698 -6.81 11.38 -17.30
N ILE A 699 -6.45 12.58 -16.84
CA ILE A 699 -5.60 12.78 -15.67
C ILE A 699 -6.49 13.06 -14.46
N PRO A 700 -6.53 12.17 -13.46
CA PRO A 700 -7.34 12.39 -12.27
C PRO A 700 -6.80 13.57 -11.46
N LEU A 701 -7.68 14.47 -11.01
CA LEU A 701 -7.33 15.59 -10.14
C LEU A 701 -7.52 15.23 -8.66
N ILE A 702 -6.90 14.12 -8.24
CA ILE A 702 -6.90 13.65 -6.84
C ILE A 702 -5.47 13.36 -6.41
N GLU A 703 -5.16 13.66 -5.14
CA GLU A 703 -3.80 13.52 -4.61
C GLU A 703 -3.27 12.09 -4.73
N SER A 704 -4.13 11.08 -4.54
CA SER A 704 -3.74 9.66 -4.62
C SER A 704 -3.32 9.20 -6.03
N ALA A 705 -3.63 9.97 -7.08
CA ALA A 705 -3.28 9.64 -8.45
C ALA A 705 -2.09 10.46 -8.99
N LEU A 706 -1.66 11.49 -8.25
CA LEU A 706 -0.61 12.41 -8.69
C LEU A 706 0.63 12.24 -7.81
N SER A 707 1.80 12.21 -8.43
CA SER A 707 3.07 12.08 -7.71
C SER A 707 4.02 13.23 -8.03
N VAL A 708 4.70 13.70 -6.98
CA VAL A 708 5.88 14.54 -7.12
C VAL A 708 7.04 13.66 -7.58
N ARG A 709 7.99 14.21 -8.34
CA ARG A 709 9.16 13.44 -8.80
C ARG A 709 9.98 12.97 -7.59
N PRO A 710 10.55 11.74 -7.60
CA PRO A 710 11.29 11.19 -6.44
C PRO A 710 12.47 12.05 -5.96
N TRP A 711 13.06 12.84 -6.86
CA TRP A 711 14.16 13.75 -6.55
C TRP A 711 13.69 15.14 -6.05
N LYS A 712 12.39 15.33 -5.84
CA LYS A 712 11.78 16.56 -5.31
C LYS A 712 10.90 16.23 -4.10
N THR A 713 10.69 17.22 -3.24
CA THR A 713 9.72 17.14 -2.13
C THR A 713 8.81 18.35 -2.23
N ALA A 714 7.50 18.14 -2.32
CA ALA A 714 6.56 19.26 -2.33
C ALA A 714 6.50 19.91 -0.95
N SER A 715 6.57 21.23 -0.93
CA SER A 715 6.46 22.05 0.27
C SER A 715 5.03 22.12 0.84
N VAL A 716 4.01 21.77 0.04
CA VAL A 716 2.59 21.77 0.41
C VAL A 716 1.84 20.61 -0.26
N PRO A 717 0.70 20.13 0.30
CA PRO A 717 -0.14 19.12 -0.32
C PRO A 717 -0.74 19.55 -1.66
N PHE A 718 -1.20 18.58 -2.46
CA PHE A 718 -1.90 18.86 -3.71
C PHE A 718 -3.20 19.64 -3.46
N SER A 719 -3.45 20.67 -4.28
CA SER A 719 -4.66 21.49 -4.19
C SER A 719 -5.11 21.97 -5.57
N THR A 720 -6.41 21.84 -5.85
CA THR A 720 -7.04 22.37 -7.06
C THR A 720 -7.46 23.84 -6.93
N ASN A 721 -7.23 24.48 -5.78
CA ASN A 721 -7.74 25.83 -5.49
C ASN A 721 -6.83 26.97 -5.95
N SER A 722 -5.56 26.70 -6.20
CA SER A 722 -4.50 27.70 -6.43
C SER A 722 -3.72 27.43 -7.73
N VAL A 723 -4.37 26.85 -8.74
CA VAL A 723 -3.72 26.39 -9.96
C VAL A 723 -3.45 27.57 -10.90
N THR A 724 -2.22 27.72 -11.37
CA THR A 724 -1.83 28.76 -12.33
C THR A 724 -1.68 28.24 -13.75
N ALA A 725 -1.19 27.01 -13.92
CA ALA A 725 -0.95 26.43 -15.24
C ALA A 725 -1.03 24.90 -15.28
N LEU A 726 -1.41 24.37 -16.44
CA LEU A 726 -1.18 22.97 -16.83
C LEU A 726 0.17 22.89 -17.54
N ARG A 727 1.04 21.95 -17.17
CA ARG A 727 2.35 21.76 -17.79
C ARG A 727 2.44 20.37 -18.40
N ILE A 728 2.94 20.27 -19.62
CA ILE A 728 3.31 19.02 -20.27
C ILE A 728 4.83 19.04 -20.40
N VAL A 729 5.50 18.12 -19.70
CA VAL A 729 6.93 18.18 -19.40
C VAL A 729 7.61 16.88 -19.77
N ASN A 730 8.76 16.96 -20.42
CA ASN A 730 9.67 15.84 -20.59
C ASN A 730 10.85 16.02 -19.61
N TYR A 731 11.04 15.04 -18.73
CA TYR A 731 12.20 14.93 -17.83
C TYR A 731 13.17 13.82 -18.26
N GLU A 732 12.78 13.02 -19.26
CA GLU A 732 13.56 11.88 -19.72
C GLU A 732 14.64 12.32 -20.69
N THR A 733 15.66 11.47 -20.91
CA THR A 733 16.73 11.75 -21.88
C THR A 733 16.29 11.52 -23.33
N GLU A 734 15.18 10.83 -23.54
CA GLU A 734 14.61 10.58 -24.85
C GLU A 734 13.77 11.77 -25.32
N ASN A 735 13.91 12.11 -26.60
CA ASN A 735 13.12 13.19 -27.19
C ASN A 735 11.70 12.71 -27.49
N ILE A 736 10.71 13.56 -27.24
CA ILE A 736 9.32 13.26 -27.55
C ILE A 736 8.73 14.33 -28.47
N ASN A 737 8.05 13.89 -29.54
CA ASN A 737 7.27 14.75 -30.42
C ASN A 737 5.80 14.50 -30.11
N ILE A 738 5.13 15.50 -29.55
CA ILE A 738 3.74 15.41 -29.10
C ILE A 738 2.91 16.35 -29.97
N THR A 739 1.82 15.83 -30.53
CA THR A 739 0.71 16.63 -31.06
C THR A 739 -0.42 16.56 -30.06
N LEU A 740 -0.93 17.72 -29.62
CA LEU A 740 -2.01 17.82 -28.64
C LEU A 740 -3.28 18.38 -29.28
N ASP A 741 -4.42 17.86 -28.85
CA ASP A 741 -5.73 18.32 -29.27
C ASP A 741 -6.77 18.13 -28.16
N SER A 742 -7.92 18.79 -28.30
CA SER A 742 -9.14 18.59 -27.51
C SER A 742 -8.88 18.54 -26.01
N VAL A 743 -8.35 19.63 -25.46
CA VAL A 743 -8.10 19.80 -24.02
C VAL A 743 -9.40 20.23 -23.33
N PHE A 744 -9.85 19.49 -22.32
CA PHE A 744 -11.01 19.85 -21.51
C PHE A 744 -10.85 19.45 -20.05
N ILE A 745 -11.68 20.04 -19.21
CA ILE A 745 -11.74 19.79 -17.77
C ILE A 745 -13.11 19.21 -17.44
N GLU A 746 -13.13 18.00 -16.89
CA GLU A 746 -14.37 17.29 -16.60
C GLU A 746 -15.01 17.73 -15.28
N ASP A 747 -16.34 17.82 -15.31
CA ASP A 747 -17.17 18.19 -14.16
C ASP A 747 -16.71 19.51 -13.49
N LEU A 748 -16.24 20.48 -14.29
CA LEU A 748 -15.85 21.79 -13.79
C LEU A 748 -17.11 22.56 -13.36
N GLN A 749 -17.46 22.46 -12.08
CA GLN A 749 -18.50 23.27 -11.46
C GLN A 749 -18.05 24.73 -11.48
N VAL A 750 -18.62 25.55 -12.38
CA VAL A 750 -18.28 26.97 -12.51
C VAL A 750 -18.80 27.74 -11.28
N GLY A 751 -18.07 27.68 -10.18
CA GLY A 751 -18.26 28.49 -8.99
C GLY A 751 -17.55 29.83 -9.17
N ASN A 752 -18.32 30.85 -9.54
CA ASN A 752 -17.91 32.18 -10.02
C ASN A 752 -17.29 32.21 -11.43
N PRO A 753 -17.65 33.19 -12.27
CA PRO A 753 -17.01 33.38 -13.57
C PRO A 753 -15.51 33.54 -13.38
N ILE A 754 -14.71 32.80 -14.16
CA ILE A 754 -13.32 33.18 -14.46
C ILE A 754 -13.40 34.66 -14.88
N GLY A 755 -12.85 35.55 -14.07
CA GLY A 755 -13.15 36.97 -14.13
C GLY A 755 -12.85 37.57 -15.50
N VAL A 756 -13.86 37.69 -16.35
CA VAL A 756 -13.76 38.49 -17.58
C VAL A 756 -13.74 39.96 -17.15
N LYS A 757 -12.55 40.50 -16.90
CA LYS A 757 -12.40 41.96 -16.88
C LYS A 757 -12.73 42.46 -18.28
N LYS A 758 -13.83 43.22 -18.39
CA LYS A 758 -14.14 44.03 -19.57
C LYS A 758 -12.89 44.82 -19.95
N HIS A 759 -12.37 44.58 -21.14
CA HIS A 759 -11.27 45.37 -21.69
C HIS A 759 -11.63 46.87 -21.67
N GLN A 760 -10.80 47.65 -20.99
CA GLN A 760 -10.69 49.09 -21.22
C GLN A 760 -10.30 49.33 -22.69
N LYS A 761 -10.98 50.29 -23.31
CA LYS A 761 -10.68 50.80 -24.66
C LYS A 761 -9.18 51.06 -24.81
N ILE A 762 -8.53 50.25 -25.65
CA ILE A 762 -7.27 50.62 -26.28
C ILE A 762 -7.55 50.74 -27.79
N SER A 763 -7.13 51.88 -28.32
CA SER A 763 -7.31 52.38 -29.67
C SER A 763 -7.05 51.35 -30.76
N LYS A 764 -8.03 51.17 -31.66
CA LYS A 764 -7.87 50.46 -32.94
C LYS A 764 -6.82 51.13 -33.82
N PRO A 765 -5.88 50.38 -34.40
CA PRO A 765 -5.36 50.64 -35.73
C PRO A 765 -6.09 49.70 -36.71
N GLY A 766 -6.97 50.31 -37.52
CA GLY A 766 -7.37 49.84 -38.86
C GLY A 766 -7.82 48.39 -39.07
N ILE A 767 -9.11 48.10 -38.89
CA ILE A 767 -9.87 47.22 -39.80
C ILE A 767 -11.25 47.83 -40.02
N THR A 768 -11.41 48.54 -41.14
CA THR A 768 -12.70 48.84 -41.75
C THR A 768 -13.17 47.61 -42.52
N GLY A 769 -14.28 47.00 -42.12
CA GLY A 769 -14.95 45.98 -42.94
C GLY A 769 -16.00 45.17 -42.17
N ARG A 770 -17.28 45.42 -42.44
CA ARG A 770 -18.37 44.49 -42.10
C ARG A 770 -18.23 43.23 -42.97
N LEU A 771 -18.16 42.04 -42.39
CA LEU A 771 -18.34 40.80 -43.15
C LEU A 771 -19.83 40.62 -43.47
N ASN A 772 -20.23 41.04 -44.68
CA ASN A 772 -21.61 41.00 -45.19
C ASN A 772 -21.86 39.79 -46.12
N GLY A 773 -21.37 38.59 -45.79
CA GLY A 773 -21.65 37.40 -46.59
C GLY A 773 -21.17 36.07 -45.98
N LEU A 774 -21.82 34.98 -46.39
CA LEU A 774 -21.40 33.60 -46.09
C LEU A 774 -20.44 33.14 -47.19
N PHE A 775 -19.27 32.62 -46.82
CA PHE A 775 -18.31 32.06 -47.77
C PHE A 775 -18.48 30.54 -47.86
N ILE A 776 -18.69 30.02 -49.06
CA ILE A 776 -18.69 28.57 -49.31
C ILE A 776 -17.36 28.17 -49.96
N PRO A 777 -16.57 27.28 -49.32
CA PRO A 777 -15.34 26.75 -49.88
C PRO A 777 -15.55 26.03 -51.23
N GLN A 778 -14.60 26.18 -52.16
CA GLN A 778 -14.70 25.60 -53.50
C GLN A 778 -14.91 24.07 -53.52
N HIS A 779 -14.36 23.32 -52.56
CA HIS A 779 -14.49 21.86 -52.51
C HIS A 779 -15.93 21.39 -52.27
N LEU A 780 -16.80 22.24 -51.72
CA LEU A 780 -18.24 21.95 -51.57
C LEU A 780 -19.06 22.29 -52.82
N LEU A 781 -18.46 22.92 -53.84
CA LEU A 781 -19.12 23.42 -55.04
C LEU A 781 -18.73 22.58 -56.26
N GLY A 782 -19.53 21.56 -56.60
CA GLY A 782 -19.35 20.76 -57.82
C GLY A 782 -19.58 21.57 -59.11
N LYS A 783 -19.04 21.11 -60.25
CA LYS A 783 -19.34 21.66 -61.59
C LYS A 783 -20.86 21.65 -61.79
N ASN A 784 -21.44 22.82 -62.10
CA ASN A 784 -22.89 23.05 -62.28
C ASN A 784 -23.75 23.02 -60.99
N SER A 785 -23.15 23.31 -59.82
CA SER A 785 -23.93 23.51 -58.60
C SER A 785 -24.66 24.87 -58.59
N SER A 786 -25.88 24.87 -58.08
CA SER A 786 -26.63 26.08 -57.71
C SER A 786 -26.78 26.14 -56.19
N ILE A 787 -26.92 27.36 -55.65
CA ILE A 787 -27.11 27.57 -54.22
C ILE A 787 -28.52 28.11 -54.00
N GLU A 788 -29.28 27.43 -53.15
CA GLU A 788 -30.58 27.91 -52.71
C GLU A 788 -30.57 28.23 -51.22
N ILE A 789 -31.29 29.28 -50.85
CA ILE A 789 -31.58 29.62 -49.46
C ILE A 789 -33.06 29.34 -49.25
N VAL A 790 -33.37 28.50 -48.27
CA VAL A 790 -34.75 28.15 -47.89
C VAL A 790 -35.05 28.60 -46.46
N ASP A 791 -36.32 28.88 -46.19
CA ASP A 791 -36.81 29.05 -44.81
C ASP A 791 -36.90 27.69 -44.09
N LEU A 792 -37.27 27.70 -42.81
CA LEU A 792 -37.42 26.47 -42.02
C LEU A 792 -38.57 25.57 -42.49
N GLN A 793 -39.50 26.10 -43.28
CA GLN A 793 -40.58 25.36 -43.93
C GLN A 793 -40.14 24.75 -45.28
N GLY A 794 -38.90 25.01 -45.71
CA GLY A 794 -38.34 24.50 -46.96
C GLY A 794 -38.73 25.31 -48.20
N ASN A 795 -39.39 26.46 -48.05
CA ASN A 795 -39.72 27.33 -49.18
C ASN A 795 -38.47 28.09 -49.64
N ARG A 796 -38.27 28.16 -50.96
CA ARG A 796 -37.12 28.84 -51.54
C ARG A 796 -37.26 30.36 -51.44
N VAL A 797 -36.35 30.99 -50.70
CA VAL A 797 -36.29 32.43 -50.47
C VAL A 797 -35.34 33.12 -51.44
N LYS A 798 -34.26 32.45 -51.87
CA LYS A 798 -33.29 32.99 -52.84
C LYS A 798 -32.59 31.87 -53.60
N LEU A 799 -32.35 32.05 -54.90
CA LEU A 799 -31.56 31.15 -55.74
C LEU A 799 -30.40 31.94 -56.36
N LEU A 800 -29.19 31.40 -56.26
CA LEU A 800 -27.99 31.93 -56.90
C LEU A 800 -27.49 30.87 -57.89
N GLN A 801 -27.60 31.18 -59.18
CA GLN A 801 -26.99 30.38 -60.25
C GLN A 801 -25.56 30.85 -60.46
N ARG A 802 -24.60 29.92 -60.43
CA ARG A 802 -23.20 30.21 -60.72
C ARG A 802 -23.00 30.31 -62.24
N THR A 803 -22.47 31.43 -62.72
CA THR A 803 -21.83 31.51 -64.05
C THR A 803 -20.39 31.03 -63.93
N ASN A 804 -19.99 30.06 -64.75
CA ASN A 804 -18.67 29.42 -64.72
C ASN A 804 -17.52 30.44 -64.87
N THR A 805 -16.81 30.73 -63.78
CA THR A 805 -15.45 31.28 -63.82
C THR A 805 -14.56 30.41 -62.94
N ALA A 806 -13.45 29.94 -63.53
CA ALA A 806 -12.67 28.80 -63.05
C ALA A 806 -11.64 29.11 -61.94
N ASN A 807 -11.57 30.36 -61.44
CA ASN A 807 -10.41 30.83 -60.67
C ASN A 807 -10.75 31.48 -59.30
N GLU A 808 -11.91 31.18 -58.69
CA GLU A 808 -12.25 31.68 -57.34
C GLU A 808 -12.20 30.56 -56.29
N GLU A 809 -11.42 30.76 -55.23
CA GLU A 809 -11.21 29.81 -54.11
C GLU A 809 -12.43 29.67 -53.18
N SER A 810 -13.36 30.63 -53.23
CA SER A 810 -14.62 30.61 -52.48
C SER A 810 -15.69 31.44 -53.17
N LEU A 811 -16.97 31.13 -52.94
CA LEU A 811 -18.09 31.95 -53.40
C LEU A 811 -18.73 32.68 -52.21
N GLY A 812 -18.78 34.01 -52.30
CA GLY A 812 -19.45 34.87 -51.33
C GLY A 812 -20.96 34.99 -51.59
N ILE A 813 -21.78 34.64 -50.61
CA ILE A 813 -23.25 34.76 -50.66
C ILE A 813 -23.68 36.01 -49.90
N ASN A 814 -24.32 36.95 -50.60
CA ASN A 814 -24.89 38.14 -49.99
C ASN A 814 -26.27 37.85 -49.35
N LEU A 815 -26.37 38.07 -48.04
CA LEU A 815 -27.57 37.85 -47.21
C LEU A 815 -28.31 39.15 -46.84
N ASN A 816 -27.87 40.31 -47.32
CA ASN A 816 -28.33 41.65 -46.89
C ASN A 816 -29.80 41.98 -47.17
N ASN A 817 -30.54 41.11 -47.87
CA ASN A 817 -31.96 41.31 -48.19
C ASN A 817 -32.87 40.26 -47.54
N LEU A 818 -32.34 39.37 -46.69
CA LEU A 818 -33.14 38.43 -45.91
C LEU A 818 -33.57 39.06 -44.58
N PRO A 819 -34.83 38.88 -44.14
CA PRO A 819 -35.26 39.21 -42.78
C PRO A 819 -34.38 38.55 -41.71
N ASN A 820 -34.43 39.08 -40.47
CA ASN A 820 -33.80 38.39 -39.34
C ASN A 820 -34.50 37.04 -39.13
N GLY A 821 -33.74 35.95 -39.04
CA GLY A 821 -34.29 34.61 -38.98
C GLY A 821 -33.26 33.51 -39.24
N LEU A 822 -33.65 32.27 -38.97
CA LEU A 822 -32.85 31.09 -39.28
C LEU A 822 -33.24 30.56 -40.67
N TYR A 823 -32.25 30.38 -41.52
CA TYR A 823 -32.39 29.86 -42.88
C TYR A 823 -31.52 28.62 -43.06
N ILE A 824 -31.79 27.85 -44.11
CA ILE A 824 -30.93 26.76 -44.53
C ILE A 824 -30.36 27.11 -45.91
N VAL A 825 -29.04 27.09 -46.03
CA VAL A 825 -28.35 27.18 -47.32
C VAL A 825 -28.12 25.78 -47.84
N ARG A 826 -28.55 25.50 -49.06
CA ARG A 826 -28.39 24.20 -49.72
C ARG A 826 -27.58 24.35 -50.98
N ILE A 827 -26.64 23.43 -51.18
CA ILE A 827 -25.88 23.29 -52.43
C ILE A 827 -26.53 22.18 -53.24
N VAL A 828 -27.02 22.52 -54.42
CA VAL A 828 -27.78 21.63 -55.31
C VAL A 828 -26.98 21.40 -56.58
N SER A 829 -26.60 20.15 -56.85
CA SER A 829 -25.89 19.75 -58.07
C SER A 829 -26.75 18.76 -58.84
N GLY A 830 -27.38 19.21 -59.93
CA GLY A 830 -28.36 18.41 -60.66
C GLY A 830 -29.64 18.15 -59.83
N SER A 831 -30.08 16.89 -59.71
CA SER A 831 -31.24 16.48 -58.92
C SER A 831 -30.92 16.03 -57.49
N LYS A 832 -29.66 16.15 -57.04
CA LYS A 832 -29.22 15.74 -55.70
C LYS A 832 -28.76 16.94 -54.87
N GLN A 833 -29.23 16.99 -53.62
CA GLN A 833 -28.76 17.90 -52.58
C GLN A 833 -27.47 17.34 -51.98
N VAL A 834 -26.41 18.15 -51.91
CA VAL A 834 -25.07 17.66 -51.52
C VAL A 834 -24.69 18.12 -50.10
N VAL A 835 -25.10 19.33 -49.70
CA VAL A 835 -24.79 19.90 -48.36
C VAL A 835 -25.92 20.82 -47.91
N SER A 836 -26.24 20.82 -46.61
CA SER A 836 -27.16 21.76 -45.97
C SER A 836 -26.50 22.40 -44.76
N MET A 837 -26.57 23.73 -44.65
CA MET A 837 -25.98 24.47 -43.52
C MET A 837 -27.02 25.42 -42.94
N PRO A 838 -27.28 25.39 -41.61
CA PRO A 838 -28.10 26.41 -40.97
C PRO A 838 -27.34 27.73 -40.90
N VAL A 839 -28.03 28.83 -41.21
CA VAL A 839 -27.47 30.19 -41.19
C VAL A 839 -28.45 31.11 -40.47
N MET A 840 -27.98 31.75 -39.41
CA MET A 840 -28.74 32.75 -38.69
C MET A 840 -28.43 34.14 -39.25
N VAL A 841 -29.46 34.83 -39.76
CA VAL A 841 -29.36 36.25 -40.13
C VAL A 841 -29.81 37.07 -38.93
N ASN A 842 -28.89 37.82 -38.33
CA ASN A 842 -29.15 38.72 -37.21
C ASN A 842 -28.51 40.08 -37.52
N ARG A 843 -29.33 41.07 -37.85
CA ARG A 843 -28.89 42.46 -38.12
C ARG A 843 -28.89 43.33 -36.89
#